data_AF-A0A4R0J0J5-F1
#
_entry.id   AF-A0A4R0J0J5-F1
#
_cell.length_a   1.000
_cell.length_b   1.000
_cell.length_c   1.000
_cell.angle_alpha   90.00
_cell.angle_beta   90.00
_cell.angle_gamma   90.00
#
_symmetry.space_group_name_H-M   'P 1'
#
loop_
_entity.id
_entity.type
_entity.pdbx_description
1 polymer ?
#
loop_
_entity_poly.entity_id
_entity_poly.type
_entity_poly.pdbx_seq_one_letter_code
_entity_poly.pdbx_strand_id
1 'polypeptide(L)'
;MARKDEGGRHSSLADGFCMIDPVVLGGVINDLATMEAAIGTELKGLKAEFDKVGVSTHPITNLTNVGLWLHDQLPMLRRRHAAAVLLESQGMQVSAGTTMLSMPEDPTTATKQAVDLAVKNVRAALNGKPPGRDSVVAAIRAIERIRNTKGRLSPDDLLFLQSFYTGLGKDVYKVPDYLKDDKNWIAPTRTTYMPGEIVPTAIDAKTRAALAASVVGGLLTLSDERRGGGWNRLPEFVREAASDPWHYPMSTSAMGGQKAQELAAFLANSNGQDQAGTVLSKRLAITVSESAEALRSIHPPVNDEIGKTFLTLAGRNEKAMHDLLTNQGMGVPADGDADVFAGYKGAKEFLTPLVTYAWSDDGKAASSVFDWIADAKQSTDPQRRTLATEAMQGLVTTLADPAVLNQALDTEWSGREAVGVVNPEIARSLAHDTAAFLKEFSDPAADLFTTDAKGMTDGQKVTARFFTLVATDPTAAEALAASIYRYNVDGIHDELAHPGHVLDHAHRAAQLDIMLDSALNNVALERTDDKELAAAEANAIRGKALGIVSQFLGKGTDQLLGEVKKELPSIPGVDPVDIADRILGRFIGSDTEPVEPQQIKTEGLNTRATGAPLLLIRYNITQALVESGQLDVNDLPEAIRSSDVPPRLKSPAEFRPSQYNDLADTYKTATGTLPGGKSLEDDYLKAYTEITALDQDKYRADSRDGLKNKLGIS
;
A
#
# COMPACT_ATOMS: atom_id res chain seq x y z
N MET A 1 -61.15 -10.82 -35.69
CA MET A 1 -61.79 -11.98 -36.35
C MET A 1 -62.85 -12.53 -35.40
N ALA A 2 -64.12 -12.30 -35.70
CA ALA A 2 -65.24 -12.81 -34.89
C ALA A 2 -65.53 -14.26 -35.31
N ARG A 3 -65.55 -15.19 -34.35
CA ARG A 3 -66.14 -16.51 -34.53
C ARG A 3 -67.31 -16.67 -33.56
N LYS A 4 -68.37 -17.20 -34.14
CA LYS A 4 -69.68 -17.52 -33.59
C LYS A 4 -69.55 -18.57 -32.48
N ASP A 5 -70.22 -18.31 -31.36
CA ASP A 5 -70.54 -19.26 -30.31
C ASP A 5 -71.54 -20.31 -30.80
N GLU A 6 -71.23 -21.59 -30.57
CA GLU A 6 -72.23 -22.64 -30.40
C GLU A 6 -71.76 -23.64 -29.33
N GLY A 7 -72.58 -23.81 -28.29
CA GLY A 7 -72.89 -25.16 -27.76
C GLY A 7 -72.10 -25.71 -26.58
N GLY A 8 -72.31 -25.12 -25.40
CA GLY A 8 -72.47 -25.78 -24.09
C GLY A 8 -71.74 -27.10 -23.79
N ARG A 9 -70.67 -27.00 -22.98
CA ARG A 9 -70.37 -27.91 -21.87
C ARG A 9 -69.71 -27.11 -20.76
N HIS A 10 -70.26 -27.20 -19.54
CA HIS A 10 -69.67 -26.64 -18.33
C HIS A 10 -68.29 -27.27 -18.09
N SER A 11 -67.22 -26.58 -18.50
CA SER A 11 -65.89 -26.73 -17.90
C SER A 11 -65.62 -25.50 -17.05
N SER A 12 -65.22 -25.70 -15.80
CA SER A 12 -64.68 -24.66 -14.93
C SER A 12 -63.50 -23.97 -15.61
N LEU A 13 -63.78 -22.83 -16.25
CA LEU A 13 -62.84 -21.95 -16.93
C LEU A 13 -62.52 -20.72 -16.06
N ALA A 14 -62.34 -20.93 -14.77
CA ALA A 14 -61.86 -19.93 -13.83
C ALA A 14 -60.66 -20.51 -13.09
N ASP A 15 -59.50 -20.39 -13.74
CA ASP A 15 -58.13 -20.29 -13.18
C ASP A 15 -57.11 -20.70 -14.25
N GLY A 16 -57.15 -19.99 -15.38
CA GLY A 16 -56.12 -20.05 -16.40
C GLY A 16 -54.93 -19.19 -16.02
N PHE A 17 -54.10 -19.65 -15.08
CA PHE A 17 -52.79 -19.05 -14.82
C PHE A 17 -51.73 -19.74 -15.68
N CYS A 18 -51.22 -19.00 -16.67
CA CYS A 18 -50.24 -19.47 -17.64
C CYS A 18 -48.85 -19.65 -17.00
N MET A 19 -48.22 -20.80 -17.25
CA MET A 19 -46.78 -21.01 -16.99
C MET A 19 -45.98 -19.99 -17.81
N ILE A 20 -45.03 -19.29 -17.18
CA ILE A 20 -44.04 -18.48 -17.93
C ILE A 20 -42.84 -19.38 -18.18
N ASP A 21 -42.62 -19.73 -19.44
CA ASP A 21 -41.40 -20.39 -19.94
C ASP A 21 -40.16 -19.65 -19.39
N PRO A 22 -39.18 -20.34 -18.78
CA PRO A 22 -38.00 -19.70 -18.21
C PRO A 22 -37.26 -18.83 -19.23
N VAL A 23 -37.20 -19.23 -20.51
CA VAL A 23 -36.61 -18.41 -21.58
C VAL A 23 -37.40 -17.12 -21.77
N VAL A 24 -38.73 -17.21 -21.77
CA VAL A 24 -39.62 -16.04 -21.89
C VAL A 24 -39.52 -15.15 -20.66
N LEU A 25 -39.50 -15.72 -19.44
CA LEU A 25 -39.34 -14.97 -18.20
C LEU A 25 -37.99 -14.27 -18.14
N GLY A 26 -36.92 -14.94 -18.59
CA GLY A 26 -35.59 -14.35 -18.73
C GLY A 26 -35.58 -13.16 -19.68
N GLY A 27 -36.27 -13.28 -20.83
CA GLY A 27 -36.49 -12.17 -21.77
C GLY A 27 -37.21 -11.00 -21.12
N VAL A 28 -38.35 -11.25 -20.47
CA VAL A 28 -39.13 -10.22 -19.76
C VAL A 28 -38.30 -9.52 -18.68
N ILE A 29 -37.52 -10.27 -17.90
CA ILE A 29 -36.64 -9.69 -16.87
C ILE A 29 -35.58 -8.77 -17.47
N ASN A 30 -34.99 -9.16 -18.60
CA ASN A 30 -34.01 -8.33 -19.29
C ASN A 30 -34.64 -7.04 -19.84
N ASP A 31 -35.84 -7.13 -20.41
CA ASP A 31 -36.57 -5.98 -20.91
C ASP A 31 -36.93 -5.02 -19.76
N LEU A 32 -37.45 -5.56 -18.65
CA LEU A 32 -37.78 -4.76 -17.46
C LEU A 32 -36.54 -4.11 -16.82
N ALA A 33 -35.40 -4.80 -16.79
CA ALA A 33 -34.14 -4.24 -16.30
C ALA A 33 -33.61 -3.13 -17.22
N THR A 34 -33.76 -3.30 -18.53
CA THR A 34 -33.41 -2.27 -19.51
C THR A 34 -34.30 -1.04 -19.35
N MET A 35 -35.61 -1.23 -19.12
CA MET A 35 -36.55 -0.15 -18.83
C MET A 35 -36.23 0.57 -17.52
N GLU A 36 -35.93 -0.15 -16.45
CA GLU A 36 -35.52 0.43 -15.15
C GLU A 36 -34.28 1.32 -15.31
N ALA A 37 -33.24 0.83 -16.00
CA ALA A 37 -32.03 1.60 -16.28
C ALA A 37 -32.30 2.84 -17.15
N ALA A 38 -33.13 2.72 -18.20
CA ALA A 38 -33.50 3.83 -19.06
C ALA A 38 -34.28 4.91 -18.28
N ILE A 39 -35.26 4.51 -17.46
CA ILE A 39 -36.01 5.40 -16.58
C ILE A 39 -35.07 6.13 -15.61
N GLY A 40 -34.13 5.41 -14.99
CA GLY A 40 -33.19 5.98 -14.02
C GLY A 40 -32.21 7.00 -14.61
N THR A 41 -31.70 6.74 -15.82
CA THR A 41 -30.73 7.64 -16.49
C THR A 41 -31.41 8.83 -17.15
N GLU A 42 -32.47 8.59 -17.92
CA GLU A 42 -33.10 9.64 -18.75
C GLU A 42 -33.93 10.61 -17.92
N LEU A 43 -34.63 10.15 -16.87
CA LEU A 43 -35.53 11.03 -16.09
C LEU A 43 -34.81 11.95 -15.11
N LYS A 44 -33.56 11.63 -14.72
CA LYS A 44 -32.83 12.35 -13.67
C LYS A 44 -32.57 13.82 -14.03
N GLY A 45 -32.52 14.15 -15.32
CA GLY A 45 -32.41 15.54 -15.83
C GLY A 45 -33.75 16.17 -16.23
N LEU A 46 -34.69 15.38 -16.76
CA LEU A 46 -35.94 15.89 -17.33
C LEU A 46 -36.85 16.58 -16.31
N LYS A 47 -36.88 16.10 -15.06
CA LYS A 47 -37.73 16.71 -14.02
C LYS A 47 -37.35 18.17 -13.76
N ALA A 48 -36.05 18.44 -13.60
CA ALA A 48 -35.55 19.78 -13.35
C ALA A 48 -35.77 20.72 -14.55
N GLU A 49 -35.65 20.21 -15.79
CA GLU A 49 -35.93 20.99 -16.98
C GLU A 49 -37.43 21.31 -17.14
N PHE A 50 -38.33 20.37 -16.84
CA PHE A 50 -39.78 20.61 -16.87
C PHE A 50 -40.24 21.60 -15.80
N ASP A 51 -39.70 21.47 -14.58
CA ASP A 51 -39.96 22.42 -13.49
C ASP A 51 -39.48 23.84 -13.87
N LYS A 52 -38.34 23.99 -14.56
CA LYS A 52 -37.84 25.30 -15.02
C LYS A 52 -38.77 26.00 -16.01
N VAL A 53 -39.46 25.25 -16.87
CA VAL A 53 -40.38 25.81 -17.88
C VAL A 53 -41.84 25.84 -17.43
N GLY A 54 -42.13 25.50 -16.17
CA GLY A 54 -43.48 25.52 -15.59
C GLY A 54 -44.42 24.44 -16.15
N VAL A 55 -43.87 23.35 -16.69
CA VAL A 55 -44.65 22.22 -17.21
C VAL A 55 -44.84 21.18 -16.11
N SER A 56 -46.00 20.51 -16.07
CA SER A 56 -46.29 19.50 -15.05
C SER A 56 -45.27 18.36 -15.02
N THR A 57 -44.67 18.12 -13.86
CA THR A 57 -43.76 16.99 -13.60
C THR A 57 -44.46 15.72 -13.12
N HIS A 58 -45.80 15.70 -13.13
CA HIS A 58 -46.58 14.55 -12.69
C HIS A 58 -46.31 13.27 -13.51
N PRO A 59 -46.25 13.29 -14.86
CA PRO A 59 -45.91 12.10 -15.64
C PRO A 59 -44.49 11.57 -15.35
N ILE A 60 -43.53 12.47 -15.15
CA ILE A 60 -42.14 12.13 -14.81
C ILE A 60 -42.08 11.46 -13.44
N THR A 61 -42.86 11.97 -12.48
CA THR A 61 -42.99 11.39 -11.14
C THR A 61 -43.61 9.98 -11.21
N ASN A 62 -44.64 9.78 -12.03
CA ASN A 62 -45.25 8.46 -12.21
C ASN A 62 -44.26 7.46 -12.84
N LEU A 63 -43.50 7.86 -13.86
CA LEU A 63 -42.47 6.99 -14.45
C LEU A 63 -41.33 6.70 -13.47
N THR A 64 -40.96 7.68 -12.63
CA THR A 64 -39.97 7.47 -11.55
C THR A 64 -40.47 6.42 -10.56
N ASN A 65 -41.76 6.50 -10.17
CA ASN A 65 -42.37 5.51 -9.29
C ASN A 65 -42.45 4.12 -9.93
N VAL A 66 -42.68 4.03 -11.25
CA VAL A 66 -42.59 2.76 -12.00
C VAL A 66 -41.15 2.24 -11.99
N GLY A 67 -40.15 3.09 -12.18
CA GLY A 67 -38.73 2.71 -12.07
C GLY A 67 -38.38 2.15 -10.70
N LEU A 68 -38.85 2.80 -9.62
CA LEU A 68 -38.68 2.32 -8.25
C LEU A 68 -39.40 0.97 -8.03
N TRP A 69 -40.63 0.83 -8.52
CA TRP A 69 -41.35 -0.44 -8.45
C TRP A 69 -40.62 -1.55 -9.22
N LEU A 70 -40.10 -1.27 -10.42
CA LEU A 70 -39.31 -2.23 -11.20
C LEU A 70 -38.04 -2.62 -10.45
N HIS A 71 -37.34 -1.65 -9.86
CA HIS A 71 -36.16 -1.88 -9.04
C HIS A 71 -36.47 -2.85 -7.89
N ASP A 72 -37.63 -2.71 -7.25
CA ASP A 72 -38.07 -3.59 -6.17
C ASP A 72 -38.50 -4.99 -6.65
N GLN A 73 -39.15 -5.09 -7.82
CA GLN A 73 -39.69 -6.36 -8.34
C GLN A 73 -38.69 -7.22 -9.10
N LEU A 74 -37.72 -6.61 -9.80
CA LEU A 74 -36.73 -7.30 -10.62
C LEU A 74 -35.94 -8.39 -9.85
N PRO A 75 -35.51 -8.18 -8.60
CA PRO A 75 -34.87 -9.23 -7.79
C PRO A 75 -35.76 -10.46 -7.62
N MET A 76 -37.05 -10.26 -7.31
CA MET A 76 -38.00 -11.37 -7.15
C MET A 76 -38.18 -12.13 -8.46
N LEU A 77 -38.37 -11.43 -9.58
CA LEU A 77 -38.52 -12.07 -10.89
C LEU A 77 -37.25 -12.86 -11.28
N ARG A 78 -36.06 -12.30 -11.05
CA ARG A 78 -34.77 -12.98 -11.25
C ARG A 78 -34.65 -14.26 -10.43
N ARG A 79 -35.12 -14.25 -9.17
CA ARG A 79 -35.19 -15.44 -8.32
C ARG A 79 -36.16 -16.48 -8.88
N ARG A 80 -37.36 -16.07 -9.32
CA ARG A 80 -38.33 -16.98 -9.94
C ARG A 80 -37.79 -17.62 -11.21
N HIS A 81 -37.09 -16.86 -12.04
CA HIS A 81 -36.41 -17.37 -13.22
C HIS A 81 -35.29 -18.36 -12.85
N ALA A 82 -34.45 -18.03 -11.87
CA ALA A 82 -33.40 -18.93 -11.40
C ALA A 82 -33.96 -20.25 -10.85
N ALA A 83 -35.05 -20.19 -10.10
CA ALA A 83 -35.76 -21.38 -9.62
C ALA A 83 -36.34 -22.19 -10.80
N ALA A 84 -36.99 -21.54 -11.76
CA ALA A 84 -37.54 -22.21 -12.95
C ALA A 84 -36.44 -22.95 -13.75
N VAL A 85 -35.32 -22.29 -14.02
CA VAL A 85 -34.16 -22.89 -14.71
C VAL A 85 -33.58 -24.07 -13.91
N LEU A 86 -33.49 -23.94 -12.59
CA LEU A 86 -32.99 -25.01 -11.73
C LEU A 86 -33.91 -26.24 -11.75
N LEU A 87 -35.23 -26.04 -11.74
CA LEU A 87 -36.22 -27.12 -11.81
C LEU A 87 -36.19 -27.82 -13.17
N GLU A 88 -36.08 -27.07 -14.26
CA GLU A 88 -35.91 -27.61 -15.61
C GLU A 88 -34.65 -28.49 -15.72
N SER A 89 -33.53 -28.05 -15.12
CA SER A 89 -32.26 -28.80 -15.13
C SER A 89 -32.34 -30.17 -14.42
N GLN A 90 -33.38 -30.42 -13.62
CA GLN A 90 -33.59 -31.69 -12.90
C GLN A 90 -34.39 -32.71 -13.71
N GLY A 91 -34.70 -32.43 -14.99
CA GLY A 91 -35.53 -33.31 -15.81
C GLY A 91 -36.98 -33.39 -15.34
N MET A 92 -37.41 -32.47 -14.47
CA MET A 92 -38.82 -32.24 -14.24
C MET A 92 -39.38 -31.65 -15.52
N GLN A 93 -39.94 -32.52 -16.36
CA GLN A 93 -40.72 -32.07 -17.50
C GLN A 93 -41.84 -31.20 -16.97
N VAL A 94 -41.73 -29.90 -17.22
CA VAL A 94 -42.80 -28.93 -17.05
C VAL A 94 -43.79 -29.18 -18.20
N SER A 95 -44.42 -30.36 -18.21
CA SER A 95 -45.47 -30.65 -19.18
C SER A 95 -46.69 -29.80 -18.85
N ALA A 96 -47.34 -29.26 -19.88
CA ALA A 96 -48.60 -28.56 -19.75
C ALA A 96 -49.64 -29.49 -19.09
N GLY A 97 -49.83 -29.37 -17.77
CA GLY A 97 -50.77 -30.19 -17.00
C GLY A 97 -50.29 -30.66 -15.61
N THR A 98 -49.01 -30.54 -15.27
CA THR A 98 -48.53 -30.92 -13.92
C THR A 98 -48.85 -29.82 -12.91
N THR A 99 -49.36 -30.20 -11.74
CA THR A 99 -49.79 -29.31 -10.66
C THR A 99 -48.67 -28.34 -10.25
N MET A 100 -49.04 -27.06 -10.08
CA MET A 100 -48.11 -25.97 -9.73
C MET A 100 -47.16 -26.37 -8.59
N LEU A 101 -45.88 -26.07 -8.76
CA LEU A 101 -45.05 -25.75 -7.60
C LEU A 101 -45.59 -24.42 -7.06
N SER A 102 -46.43 -24.48 -6.03
CA SER A 102 -46.73 -23.32 -5.20
C SER A 102 -45.39 -22.82 -4.66
N MET A 103 -44.82 -21.81 -5.31
CA MET A 103 -43.78 -21.04 -4.68
C MET A 103 -44.47 -20.22 -3.60
N PRO A 104 -43.98 -20.27 -2.36
CA PRO A 104 -44.56 -19.53 -1.26
C PRO A 104 -44.63 -18.04 -1.65
N GLU A 105 -45.77 -17.40 -1.34
CA GLU A 105 -45.99 -15.98 -1.65
C GLU A 105 -44.97 -15.07 -0.95
N ASP A 106 -44.36 -15.56 0.13
CA ASP A 106 -43.28 -14.91 0.86
C ASP A 106 -41.91 -15.10 0.16
N PRO A 107 -41.27 -14.00 -0.31
CA PRO A 107 -39.94 -14.01 -0.91
C PRO A 107 -38.85 -14.65 -0.03
N THR A 108 -38.99 -14.56 1.30
CA THR A 108 -38.04 -15.17 2.25
C THR A 108 -38.10 -16.69 2.15
N THR A 109 -39.30 -17.25 2.12
CA THR A 109 -39.50 -18.70 2.00
C THR A 109 -39.04 -19.23 0.64
N ALA A 110 -39.29 -18.49 -0.45
CA ALA A 110 -38.79 -18.85 -1.78
C ALA A 110 -37.26 -18.85 -1.84
N THR A 111 -36.62 -17.85 -1.22
CA THR A 111 -35.16 -17.77 -1.08
C THR A 111 -34.61 -18.97 -0.30
N LYS A 112 -35.23 -19.33 0.84
CA LYS A 112 -34.83 -20.50 1.62
C LYS A 112 -34.93 -21.80 0.82
N GLN A 113 -36.03 -22.03 0.11
CA GLN A 113 -36.19 -23.22 -0.74
C GLN A 113 -35.14 -23.30 -1.85
N ALA A 114 -34.84 -22.17 -2.50
CA ALA A 114 -33.79 -22.10 -3.52
C ALA A 114 -32.40 -22.42 -2.94
N VAL A 115 -32.11 -21.93 -1.73
CA VAL A 115 -30.86 -22.24 -1.03
C VAL A 115 -30.80 -23.70 -0.61
N ASP A 116 -31.85 -24.24 -0.01
CA ASP A 116 -31.89 -25.64 0.44
C ASP A 116 -31.64 -26.58 -0.74
N LEU A 117 -32.20 -26.26 -1.90
CA LEU A 117 -31.96 -26.99 -3.14
C LEU A 117 -30.52 -26.85 -3.62
N ALA A 118 -29.97 -25.63 -3.62
CA ALA A 118 -28.57 -25.39 -3.99
C ALA A 118 -27.59 -26.16 -3.06
N VAL A 119 -27.79 -26.09 -1.75
CA VAL A 119 -27.00 -26.81 -0.73
C VAL A 119 -27.11 -28.32 -0.92
N LYS A 120 -28.33 -28.85 -1.10
CA LYS A 120 -28.56 -30.27 -1.36
C LYS A 120 -27.82 -30.72 -2.62
N ASN A 121 -27.87 -29.94 -3.69
CA ASN A 121 -27.25 -30.29 -4.96
C ASN A 121 -25.72 -30.29 -4.87
N VAL A 122 -25.14 -29.25 -4.27
CA VAL A 122 -23.69 -29.17 -4.06
C VAL A 122 -23.20 -30.29 -3.14
N ARG A 123 -23.88 -30.58 -2.03
CA ARG A 123 -23.51 -31.70 -1.14
C ARG A 123 -23.60 -33.05 -1.82
N ALA A 124 -24.65 -33.30 -2.60
CA ALA A 124 -24.78 -34.56 -3.31
C ALA A 124 -23.63 -34.75 -4.30
N ALA A 125 -23.26 -33.69 -5.05
CA ALA A 125 -22.12 -33.69 -5.94
C ALA A 125 -20.78 -33.96 -5.22
N LEU A 126 -20.52 -33.29 -4.09
CA LEU A 126 -19.34 -33.54 -3.25
C LEU A 126 -19.26 -34.99 -2.72
N ASN A 127 -20.41 -35.66 -2.57
CA ASN A 127 -20.49 -37.06 -2.15
C ASN A 127 -20.50 -38.06 -3.32
N GLY A 128 -20.20 -37.61 -4.55
CA GLY A 128 -20.20 -38.45 -5.75
C GLY A 128 -21.60 -38.94 -6.17
N LYS A 129 -22.68 -38.34 -5.64
CA LYS A 129 -24.06 -38.67 -6.00
C LYS A 129 -24.58 -37.65 -7.03
N PRO A 130 -25.33 -38.08 -8.06
CA PRO A 130 -26.07 -37.14 -8.90
C PRO A 130 -27.03 -36.34 -7.99
N PRO A 131 -27.00 -35.01 -8.13
CA PRO A 131 -27.51 -34.30 -9.30
C PRO A 131 -26.43 -33.93 -10.30
N GLY A 132 -26.87 -33.72 -11.54
CA GLY A 132 -26.00 -33.39 -12.67
C GLY A 132 -25.16 -32.14 -12.41
N ARG A 133 -23.97 -32.13 -13.01
CA ARG A 133 -23.02 -31.01 -13.06
C ARG A 133 -23.69 -29.65 -13.20
N ASP A 134 -24.75 -29.59 -14.01
CA ASP A 134 -25.52 -28.38 -14.30
C ASP A 134 -26.17 -27.77 -13.05
N SER A 135 -26.61 -28.59 -12.09
CA SER A 135 -27.18 -28.09 -10.84
C SER A 135 -26.13 -27.43 -9.93
N VAL A 136 -24.90 -27.95 -9.90
CA VAL A 136 -23.78 -27.32 -9.18
C VAL A 136 -23.41 -26.00 -9.84
N VAL A 137 -23.31 -26.00 -11.17
CA VAL A 137 -23.03 -24.78 -11.95
C VAL A 137 -24.11 -23.74 -11.75
N ALA A 138 -25.39 -24.13 -11.74
CA ALA A 138 -26.51 -23.24 -11.49
C ALA A 138 -26.45 -22.61 -10.09
N ALA A 139 -26.13 -23.40 -9.06
CA ALA A 139 -25.94 -22.90 -7.70
C ALA A 139 -24.80 -21.87 -7.62
N ILE A 140 -23.65 -22.16 -8.22
CA ILE A 140 -22.49 -21.25 -8.21
C ILE A 140 -22.76 -19.99 -9.04
N ARG A 141 -23.45 -20.10 -10.18
CA ARG A 141 -23.87 -18.94 -10.97
C ARG A 141 -24.84 -18.03 -10.21
N ALA A 142 -25.65 -18.56 -9.28
CA ALA A 142 -26.46 -17.73 -8.41
C ALA A 142 -25.59 -16.88 -7.47
N ILE A 143 -24.53 -17.46 -6.90
CA ILE A 143 -23.54 -16.74 -6.08
C ILE A 143 -22.83 -15.68 -6.91
N GLU A 144 -22.38 -16.04 -8.12
CA GLU A 144 -21.71 -15.11 -9.03
C GLU A 144 -22.59 -13.91 -9.39
N ARG A 145 -23.89 -14.12 -9.65
CA ARG A 145 -24.84 -13.03 -9.88
C ARG A 145 -24.95 -12.09 -8.67
N ILE A 146 -25.10 -12.64 -7.47
CA ILE A 146 -25.17 -11.85 -6.23
C ILE A 146 -23.86 -11.07 -6.04
N ARG A 147 -22.72 -11.74 -6.22
CA ARG A 147 -21.39 -11.12 -6.16
C ARG A 147 -21.25 -9.96 -7.14
N ASN A 148 -21.78 -10.07 -8.35
CA ASN A 148 -21.68 -9.02 -9.37
C ASN A 148 -22.69 -7.87 -9.20
N THR A 149 -23.62 -7.94 -8.24
CA THR A 149 -24.56 -6.85 -7.92
C THR A 149 -23.81 -5.61 -7.43
N LYS A 150 -23.97 -4.46 -8.09
CA LYS A 150 -23.36 -3.20 -7.65
C LYS A 150 -24.06 -2.65 -6.41
N GLY A 151 -23.29 -2.13 -5.45
CA GLY A 151 -23.82 -1.50 -4.25
C GLY A 151 -24.22 -2.49 -3.15
N ARG A 152 -25.19 -2.05 -2.32
CA ARG A 152 -25.70 -2.83 -1.18
C ARG A 152 -26.57 -3.98 -1.67
N LEU A 153 -26.37 -5.16 -1.09
CA LEU A 153 -27.16 -6.35 -1.40
C LEU A 153 -28.58 -6.24 -0.82
N SER A 154 -29.53 -6.90 -1.48
CA SER A 154 -30.88 -7.05 -0.95
C SER A 154 -30.88 -7.98 0.29
N PRO A 155 -31.84 -7.84 1.22
CA PRO A 155 -31.98 -8.77 2.35
C PRO A 155 -32.05 -10.25 1.93
N ASP A 156 -32.68 -10.52 0.79
CA ASP A 156 -32.79 -11.87 0.23
C ASP A 156 -31.47 -12.38 -0.33
N ASP A 157 -30.65 -11.53 -0.96
CA ASP A 157 -29.31 -11.93 -1.42
C ASP A 157 -28.39 -12.26 -0.24
N LEU A 158 -28.46 -11.46 0.82
CA LEU A 158 -27.74 -11.72 2.07
C LEU A 158 -28.22 -13.01 2.73
N LEU A 159 -29.54 -13.22 2.80
CA LEU A 159 -30.13 -14.45 3.31
C LEU A 159 -29.71 -15.66 2.48
N PHE A 160 -29.66 -15.53 1.14
CA PHE A 160 -29.21 -16.57 0.24
C PHE A 160 -27.77 -16.97 0.55
N LEU A 161 -26.84 -16.01 0.57
CA LEU A 161 -25.42 -16.29 0.85
C LEU A 161 -25.25 -16.90 2.25
N GLN A 162 -25.84 -16.29 3.27
CA GLN A 162 -25.73 -16.76 4.65
C GLN A 162 -26.25 -18.19 4.80
N SER A 163 -27.42 -18.48 4.24
CA SER A 163 -28.04 -19.81 4.29
C SER A 163 -27.26 -20.81 3.44
N PHE A 164 -26.65 -20.39 2.32
CA PHE A 164 -25.85 -21.26 1.47
C PHE A 164 -24.58 -21.72 2.19
N TYR A 165 -23.80 -20.79 2.76
CA TYR A 165 -22.55 -21.13 3.46
C TYR A 165 -22.82 -21.87 4.78
N THR A 166 -23.84 -21.45 5.54
CA THR A 166 -24.25 -22.17 6.77
C THR A 166 -24.77 -23.56 6.41
N GLY A 167 -25.57 -23.65 5.36
CA GLY A 167 -26.18 -24.87 4.87
C GLY A 167 -25.15 -25.88 4.39
N LEU A 168 -24.08 -25.47 3.71
CA LEU A 168 -22.96 -26.35 3.37
C LEU A 168 -22.09 -26.70 4.59
N GLY A 169 -21.87 -25.75 5.50
CA GLY A 169 -20.90 -25.90 6.59
C GLY A 169 -19.48 -26.04 6.03
N LYS A 170 -18.64 -26.81 6.73
CA LYS A 170 -17.23 -27.05 6.33
C LYS A 170 -17.07 -27.72 4.96
N ASP A 171 -18.10 -28.36 4.43
CA ASP A 171 -18.04 -28.96 3.08
C ASP A 171 -17.79 -27.91 1.98
N VAL A 172 -18.05 -26.62 2.24
CA VAL A 172 -17.72 -25.56 1.28
C VAL A 172 -16.23 -25.51 0.93
N TYR A 173 -15.35 -25.87 1.86
CA TYR A 173 -13.90 -25.90 1.62
C TYR A 173 -13.48 -26.95 0.58
N LYS A 174 -14.31 -27.97 0.33
CA LYS A 174 -14.08 -29.01 -0.68
C LYS A 174 -14.54 -28.60 -2.09
N VAL A 175 -15.33 -27.53 -2.21
CA VAL A 175 -15.92 -27.12 -3.49
C VAL A 175 -14.87 -26.74 -4.53
N PRO A 176 -13.83 -25.94 -4.22
CA PRO A 176 -12.77 -25.64 -5.18
C PRO A 176 -12.07 -26.88 -5.74
N ASP A 177 -11.73 -27.85 -4.88
CA ASP A 177 -11.04 -29.08 -5.31
C ASP A 177 -11.95 -29.96 -6.17
N TYR A 178 -13.24 -30.06 -5.81
CA TYR A 178 -14.24 -30.73 -6.65
C TYR A 178 -14.35 -30.12 -8.04
N LEU A 179 -14.26 -28.79 -8.15
CA LEU A 179 -14.28 -28.07 -9.43
C LEU A 179 -12.98 -28.28 -10.24
N LYS A 180 -11.84 -28.42 -9.57
CA LYS A 180 -10.54 -28.59 -10.25
C LYS A 180 -10.32 -30.01 -10.77
N ASP A 181 -10.85 -31.03 -10.10
CA ASP A 181 -10.65 -32.43 -10.50
C ASP A 181 -11.37 -32.76 -11.82
N ASP A 182 -10.60 -32.88 -12.90
CA ASP A 182 -11.08 -33.23 -14.25
C ASP A 182 -11.96 -34.48 -14.26
N LYS A 183 -11.72 -35.45 -13.37
CA LYS A 183 -12.50 -36.70 -13.31
C LYS A 183 -13.97 -36.44 -13.01
N ASN A 184 -14.28 -35.38 -12.28
CA ASN A 184 -15.64 -34.98 -11.98
C ASN A 184 -16.35 -34.34 -13.18
N TRP A 185 -15.62 -33.92 -14.22
CA TRP A 185 -16.11 -33.13 -15.36
C TRP A 185 -15.98 -33.80 -16.73
N ILE A 186 -15.31 -34.95 -16.83
CA ILE A 186 -15.29 -35.79 -18.04
C ILE A 186 -16.66 -36.46 -18.20
N ALA A 187 -17.41 -36.14 -19.28
CA ALA A 187 -18.69 -36.82 -19.56
C ALA A 187 -18.48 -38.34 -19.47
N PRO A 188 -19.32 -39.09 -18.71
CA PRO A 188 -19.25 -40.54 -18.78
C PRO A 188 -19.37 -40.89 -20.26
N THR A 189 -18.37 -41.59 -20.79
CA THR A 189 -18.37 -42.12 -22.15
C THR A 189 -19.51 -43.13 -22.25
N ARG A 190 -20.75 -42.65 -22.33
CA ARG A 190 -21.89 -43.46 -22.74
C ARG A 190 -21.63 -43.77 -24.21
N THR A 191 -21.08 -44.96 -24.43
CA THR A 191 -20.84 -45.59 -25.74
C THR A 191 -22.11 -45.85 -26.56
N THR A 192 -23.29 -45.45 -26.07
CA THR A 192 -24.51 -45.40 -26.87
C THR A 192 -24.48 -44.21 -27.83
N TYR A 193 -23.86 -44.46 -28.99
CA TYR A 193 -23.98 -43.68 -30.21
C TYR A 193 -25.46 -43.41 -30.53
N MET A 194 -25.96 -42.22 -30.17
CA MET A 194 -27.12 -41.61 -30.82
C MET A 194 -26.54 -40.57 -31.79
N PRO A 195 -26.59 -40.79 -33.12
CA PRO A 195 -26.11 -39.81 -34.09
C PRO A 195 -27.00 -38.56 -34.03
N GLY A 196 -26.45 -37.43 -33.56
CA GLY A 196 -27.11 -36.12 -33.63
C GLY A 196 -27.33 -35.39 -32.31
N GLU A 197 -27.06 -36.02 -31.16
CA GLU A 197 -27.19 -35.35 -29.86
C GLU A 197 -25.87 -34.63 -29.52
N ILE A 198 -25.91 -33.29 -29.44
CA ILE A 198 -24.77 -32.48 -29.01
C ILE A 198 -24.48 -32.83 -27.55
N VAL A 199 -23.47 -33.68 -27.32
CA VAL A 199 -23.00 -33.98 -25.97
C VAL A 199 -22.58 -32.65 -25.33
N PRO A 200 -23.07 -32.29 -24.13
CA PRO A 200 -22.63 -31.08 -23.45
C PRO A 200 -21.10 -31.07 -23.37
N THR A 201 -20.50 -30.05 -23.98
CA THR A 201 -19.05 -29.88 -23.99
C THR A 201 -18.56 -29.81 -22.55
N ALA A 202 -17.49 -30.58 -22.24
CA ALA A 202 -16.87 -30.54 -20.93
C ALA A 202 -16.58 -29.08 -20.54
N ILE A 203 -16.91 -28.69 -19.30
CA ILE A 203 -16.60 -27.36 -18.80
C ILE A 203 -15.08 -27.24 -18.73
N ASP A 204 -14.51 -26.28 -19.45
CA ASP A 204 -13.06 -26.08 -19.50
C ASP A 204 -12.48 -25.67 -18.13
N ALA A 205 -11.18 -25.91 -17.95
CA ALA A 205 -10.48 -25.63 -16.69
C ALA A 205 -10.58 -24.17 -16.26
N LYS A 206 -10.63 -23.23 -17.22
CA LYS A 206 -10.75 -21.79 -16.96
C LYS A 206 -12.11 -21.47 -16.33
N THR A 207 -13.18 -22.02 -16.87
CA THR A 207 -14.54 -21.86 -16.35
C THR A 207 -14.66 -22.48 -14.97
N ARG A 208 -14.04 -23.63 -14.73
CA ARG A 208 -14.03 -24.26 -13.39
C ARG A 208 -13.26 -23.44 -12.36
N ALA A 209 -12.11 -22.86 -12.74
CA ALA A 209 -11.38 -21.93 -11.88
C ALA A 209 -12.21 -20.67 -11.57
N ALA A 210 -12.93 -20.13 -12.56
CA ALA A 210 -13.85 -19.00 -12.35
C ALA A 210 -15.00 -19.35 -11.39
N LEU A 211 -15.56 -20.56 -11.50
CA LEU A 211 -16.58 -21.05 -10.56
C LEU A 211 -16.02 -21.19 -9.14
N ALA A 212 -14.80 -21.69 -8.97
CA ALA A 212 -14.15 -21.78 -7.66
C ALA A 212 -13.94 -20.40 -7.05
N ALA A 213 -13.47 -19.44 -7.85
CA ALA A 213 -13.33 -18.04 -7.43
C ALA A 213 -14.68 -17.41 -7.08
N SER A 214 -15.77 -17.73 -7.78
CA SER A 214 -17.10 -17.24 -7.45
C SER A 214 -17.62 -17.73 -6.09
N VAL A 215 -17.31 -18.97 -5.70
CA VAL A 215 -17.66 -19.48 -4.36
C VAL A 215 -16.86 -18.75 -3.27
N VAL A 216 -15.56 -18.49 -3.48
CA VAL A 216 -14.79 -17.68 -2.52
C VAL A 216 -15.29 -16.24 -2.48
N GLY A 217 -15.46 -15.61 -3.64
CA GLY A 217 -15.92 -14.23 -3.77
C GLY A 217 -17.31 -14.00 -3.18
N GLY A 218 -18.18 -15.02 -3.16
CA GLY A 218 -19.46 -14.95 -2.45
C GLY A 218 -19.31 -14.90 -0.94
N LEU A 219 -18.35 -15.63 -0.35
CA LEU A 219 -18.06 -15.56 1.09
C LEU A 219 -17.46 -14.20 1.45
N LEU A 220 -16.54 -13.70 0.61
CA LEU A 220 -15.95 -12.38 0.77
C LEU A 220 -17.00 -11.27 0.66
N THR A 221 -17.92 -11.40 -0.30
CA THR A 221 -19.09 -10.52 -0.44
C THR A 221 -19.99 -10.56 0.80
N LEU A 222 -20.21 -11.75 1.39
CA LEU A 222 -20.98 -11.89 2.63
C LEU A 222 -20.29 -11.22 3.83
N SER A 223 -18.95 -11.14 3.82
CA SER A 223 -18.20 -10.44 4.86
C SER A 223 -18.20 -8.91 4.70
N ASP A 224 -18.45 -8.37 3.50
CA ASP A 224 -18.29 -6.93 3.19
C ASP A 224 -19.43 -6.08 3.76
N GLU A 225 -19.12 -5.25 4.75
CA GLU A 225 -20.07 -4.37 5.43
C GLU A 225 -20.67 -3.31 4.49
N ARG A 226 -19.91 -2.85 3.49
CA ARG A 226 -20.39 -1.88 2.48
C ARG A 226 -21.52 -2.46 1.65
N ARG A 227 -21.53 -3.79 1.50
CA ARG A 227 -22.55 -4.53 0.76
C ARG A 227 -23.72 -4.99 1.65
N GLY A 228 -23.71 -4.64 2.93
CA GLY A 228 -24.68 -5.12 3.92
C GLY A 228 -24.34 -6.49 4.52
N GLY A 229 -23.18 -7.04 4.15
CA GLY A 229 -22.54 -8.18 4.79
C GLY A 229 -22.00 -7.82 6.18
N GLY A 230 -21.11 -8.67 6.70
CA GLY A 230 -20.38 -8.38 7.92
C GLY A 230 -19.90 -9.64 8.64
N TRP A 231 -19.02 -9.45 9.62
CA TRP A 231 -18.45 -10.54 10.43
C TRP A 231 -19.50 -11.50 10.97
N ASN A 232 -20.57 -10.98 11.57
CA ASN A 232 -21.60 -11.83 12.20
C ASN A 232 -22.55 -12.54 11.24
N ARG A 233 -22.43 -12.26 9.95
CA ARG A 233 -23.13 -13.02 8.90
C ARG A 233 -22.29 -14.18 8.38
N LEU A 234 -21.00 -14.22 8.67
CA LEU A 234 -20.14 -15.35 8.33
C LEU A 234 -20.55 -16.57 9.16
N PRO A 235 -20.45 -17.78 8.58
CA PRO A 235 -20.61 -19.00 9.35
C PRO A 235 -19.60 -19.07 10.52
N GLU A 236 -20.02 -19.66 11.63
CA GLU A 236 -19.19 -19.80 12.83
C GLU A 236 -17.84 -20.47 12.54
N PHE A 237 -17.83 -21.54 11.73
CA PHE A 237 -16.59 -22.24 11.38
C PHE A 237 -15.59 -21.35 10.62
N VAL A 238 -16.07 -20.37 9.85
CA VAL A 238 -15.20 -19.39 9.15
C VAL A 238 -14.62 -18.39 10.15
N ARG A 239 -15.44 -17.89 11.07
CA ARG A 239 -14.99 -16.97 12.12
C ARG A 239 -13.96 -17.61 13.04
N GLU A 240 -14.22 -18.84 13.45
CA GLU A 240 -13.26 -19.65 14.22
C GLU A 240 -11.98 -19.88 13.44
N ALA A 241 -12.06 -20.29 12.18
CA ALA A 241 -10.89 -20.53 11.33
C ALA A 241 -10.06 -19.27 11.08
N ALA A 242 -10.71 -18.11 10.91
CA ALA A 242 -10.05 -16.83 10.74
C ALA A 242 -9.39 -16.30 12.03
N SER A 243 -9.76 -16.87 13.19
CA SER A 243 -9.22 -16.51 14.51
C SER A 243 -8.33 -17.61 15.10
N ASP A 244 -8.12 -18.72 14.40
CA ASP A 244 -7.30 -19.85 14.81
C ASP A 244 -5.83 -19.52 14.48
N PRO A 245 -4.95 -19.29 15.47
CA PRO A 245 -3.54 -19.08 15.20
C PRO A 245 -2.98 -20.30 14.46
N TRP A 246 -2.16 -20.09 13.42
CA TRP A 246 -1.66 -21.21 12.63
C TRP A 246 -0.47 -21.93 13.26
N HIS A 247 -0.03 -21.52 14.45
CA HIS A 247 1.07 -22.17 15.12
C HIS A 247 0.62 -23.56 15.63
N TYR A 248 1.41 -24.58 15.30
CA TYR A 248 1.27 -25.90 15.90
C TYR A 248 1.48 -25.75 17.41
N PRO A 249 0.56 -26.19 18.28
CA PRO A 249 0.95 -26.40 19.66
C PRO A 249 1.97 -27.54 19.65
N MET A 250 3.03 -27.41 20.45
CA MET A 250 4.13 -28.38 20.54
C MET A 250 3.71 -29.79 21.05
N SER A 251 2.41 -30.12 21.03
CA SER A 251 1.89 -31.46 21.29
C SER A 251 1.08 -31.96 20.09
N THR A 252 1.34 -33.19 19.67
CA THR A 252 0.60 -33.94 18.65
C THR A 252 -0.91 -34.08 18.94
N SER A 253 -1.35 -33.75 20.15
CA SER A 253 -2.74 -33.82 20.62
C SER A 253 -3.53 -32.51 20.50
N ALA A 254 -2.89 -31.39 20.16
CA ALA A 254 -3.58 -30.13 19.93
C ALA A 254 -3.39 -29.75 18.46
N MET A 255 -4.45 -29.84 17.67
CA MET A 255 -4.41 -29.49 16.23
C MET A 255 -4.77 -28.02 16.06
N GLY A 256 -3.98 -27.12 16.65
CA GLY A 256 -4.09 -25.68 16.37
C GLY A 256 -3.72 -25.41 14.91
N GLY A 257 -4.44 -24.50 14.25
CA GLY A 257 -4.16 -24.12 12.87
C GLY A 257 -4.78 -25.00 11.78
N GLN A 258 -5.38 -26.15 12.09
CA GLN A 258 -6.06 -26.96 11.06
C GLN A 258 -7.24 -26.19 10.45
N LYS A 259 -8.01 -25.44 11.26
CA LYS A 259 -9.15 -24.66 10.74
C LYS A 259 -8.62 -23.52 9.86
N ALA A 260 -7.57 -22.84 10.30
CA ALA A 260 -6.90 -21.80 9.51
C ALA A 260 -6.35 -22.35 8.18
N GLN A 261 -5.78 -23.56 8.18
CA GLN A 261 -5.27 -24.22 6.97
C GLN A 261 -6.39 -24.51 5.97
N GLU A 262 -7.51 -25.08 6.42
CA GLU A 262 -8.67 -25.34 5.57
C GLU A 262 -9.24 -24.04 4.97
N LEU A 263 -9.31 -22.98 5.78
CA LEU A 263 -9.76 -21.67 5.31
C LEU A 263 -8.76 -21.04 4.34
N ALA A 264 -7.46 -21.08 4.60
CA ALA A 264 -6.44 -20.55 3.71
C ALA A 264 -6.46 -21.28 2.35
N ALA A 265 -6.49 -22.61 2.35
CA ALA A 265 -6.61 -23.40 1.12
C ALA A 265 -7.87 -23.03 0.32
N PHE A 266 -8.99 -22.76 1.00
CA PHE A 266 -10.19 -22.25 0.36
C PHE A 266 -9.98 -20.84 -0.23
N LEU A 267 -9.47 -19.89 0.56
CA LEU A 267 -9.27 -18.48 0.19
C LEU A 267 -8.22 -18.27 -0.91
N ALA A 268 -7.26 -19.18 -1.04
CA ALA A 268 -6.27 -19.19 -2.12
C ALA A 268 -6.90 -19.31 -3.53
N ASN A 269 -8.20 -19.66 -3.61
CA ASN A 269 -8.96 -19.68 -4.86
C ASN A 269 -9.66 -18.35 -5.19
N SER A 270 -9.51 -17.31 -4.36
CA SER A 270 -10.04 -15.97 -4.66
C SER A 270 -9.43 -15.43 -5.96
N ASN A 271 -10.16 -14.59 -6.68
CA ASN A 271 -9.51 -13.75 -7.69
C ASN A 271 -8.84 -12.56 -6.99
N GLY A 272 -7.83 -11.98 -7.64
CA GLY A 272 -7.06 -10.86 -7.07
C GLY A 272 -7.85 -9.57 -6.84
N GLN A 273 -9.12 -9.49 -7.29
CA GLN A 273 -9.98 -8.31 -7.16
C GLN A 273 -11.00 -8.44 -6.02
N ASP A 274 -11.25 -9.66 -5.54
CA ASP A 274 -12.18 -9.87 -4.43
C ASP A 274 -11.49 -9.46 -3.13
N GLN A 275 -12.22 -8.68 -2.34
CA GLN A 275 -11.78 -8.10 -1.08
C GLN A 275 -12.70 -8.61 0.04
N ALA A 276 -12.12 -9.00 1.17
CA ALA A 276 -12.88 -9.29 2.38
C ALA A 276 -13.43 -8.00 3.01
N GLY A 277 -14.50 -8.13 3.80
CA GLY A 277 -14.98 -7.06 4.67
C GLY A 277 -13.91 -6.59 5.65
N THR A 278 -14.13 -5.42 6.23
CA THR A 278 -13.18 -4.72 7.09
C THR A 278 -12.84 -5.55 8.32
N VAL A 279 -13.84 -6.10 9.00
CA VAL A 279 -13.63 -6.90 10.23
C VAL A 279 -12.92 -8.22 9.92
N LEU A 280 -13.30 -8.92 8.85
CA LEU A 280 -12.64 -10.16 8.44
C LEU A 280 -11.17 -9.90 8.07
N SER A 281 -10.91 -8.85 7.27
CA SER A 281 -9.55 -8.48 6.86
C SER A 281 -8.66 -8.18 8.07
N LYS A 282 -9.16 -7.40 9.04
CA LYS A 282 -8.44 -7.13 10.28
C LYS A 282 -8.13 -8.40 11.06
N ARG A 283 -9.12 -9.27 11.28
CA ARG A 283 -8.94 -10.50 12.06
C ARG A 283 -7.94 -11.46 11.40
N LEU A 284 -7.97 -11.59 10.07
CA LEU A 284 -6.98 -12.38 9.34
C LEU A 284 -5.56 -11.83 9.58
N ALA A 285 -5.34 -10.52 9.40
CA ALA A 285 -4.04 -9.90 9.62
C ALA A 285 -3.58 -9.98 11.09
N ILE A 286 -4.47 -9.78 12.07
CA ILE A 286 -4.15 -9.91 13.49
C ILE A 286 -3.69 -11.34 13.82
N THR A 287 -4.44 -12.34 13.34
CA THR A 287 -4.11 -13.76 13.55
C THR A 287 -2.76 -14.12 12.95
N VAL A 288 -2.42 -13.51 11.80
CA VAL A 288 -1.09 -13.63 11.18
C VAL A 288 -0.01 -13.07 12.09
N SER A 289 -0.17 -11.84 12.59
CA SER A 289 0.81 -11.19 13.45
C SER A 289 1.03 -11.98 14.76
N GLU A 290 -0.05 -12.45 15.40
CA GLU A 290 0.01 -13.30 16.59
C GLU A 290 0.76 -14.61 16.32
N SER A 291 0.53 -15.22 15.15
CA SER A 291 1.20 -16.46 14.75
C SER A 291 2.68 -16.22 14.44
N ALA A 292 3.01 -15.13 13.72
CA ALA A 292 4.38 -14.74 13.42
C ALA A 292 5.17 -14.47 14.72
N GLU A 293 4.57 -13.81 15.71
CA GLU A 293 5.17 -13.57 17.02
C GLU A 293 5.45 -14.87 17.77
N ALA A 294 4.51 -15.81 17.76
CA ALA A 294 4.68 -17.11 18.40
C ALA A 294 5.75 -17.98 17.72
N LEU A 295 5.88 -17.87 16.39
CA LEU A 295 6.75 -18.70 15.58
C LEU A 295 8.15 -18.12 15.40
N ARG A 296 8.39 -16.83 15.69
CA ARG A 296 9.68 -16.15 15.42
C ARG A 296 10.91 -16.82 16.03
N SER A 297 10.74 -17.61 17.09
CA SER A 297 11.83 -18.32 17.79
C SER A 297 11.94 -19.81 17.43
N ILE A 298 11.02 -20.36 16.64
CA ILE A 298 10.94 -21.80 16.34
C ILE A 298 11.80 -22.15 15.13
N HIS A 299 12.62 -23.20 15.28
CA HIS A 299 13.54 -23.68 14.25
C HIS A 299 13.28 -25.16 13.91
N PRO A 300 13.24 -25.56 12.61
CA PRO A 300 13.29 -24.73 11.39
C PRO A 300 12.01 -23.90 11.17
N PRO A 301 12.02 -22.91 10.26
CA PRO A 301 10.83 -22.12 9.93
C PRO A 301 9.65 -23.01 9.55
N VAL A 302 8.49 -22.67 10.11
CA VAL A 302 7.23 -23.37 9.86
C VAL A 302 6.69 -22.94 8.52
N ASN A 303 5.98 -23.84 7.83
CA ASN A 303 5.24 -23.52 6.62
C ASN A 303 4.29 -22.33 6.88
N ASP A 304 4.54 -21.21 6.19
CA ASP A 304 3.86 -19.93 6.34
C ASP A 304 2.82 -19.66 5.24
N GLU A 305 2.45 -20.65 4.42
CA GLU A 305 1.46 -20.52 3.34
C GLU A 305 0.10 -20.00 3.83
N ILE A 306 -0.29 -20.38 5.05
CA ILE A 306 -1.51 -19.88 5.70
C ILE A 306 -1.41 -18.36 5.89
N GLY A 307 -0.27 -17.89 6.39
CA GLY A 307 0.01 -16.49 6.60
C GLY A 307 0.07 -15.67 5.35
N LYS A 308 0.78 -16.19 4.35
CA LYS A 308 0.87 -15.53 3.05
C LYS A 308 -0.50 -15.33 2.42
N THR A 309 -1.34 -16.36 2.48
CA THR A 309 -2.72 -16.30 1.95
C THR A 309 -3.58 -15.30 2.72
N PHE A 310 -3.54 -15.34 4.06
CA PHE A 310 -4.35 -14.45 4.90
C PHE A 310 -3.94 -12.98 4.73
N LEU A 311 -2.64 -12.67 4.74
CA LEU A 311 -2.15 -11.31 4.51
C LEU A 311 -2.49 -10.81 3.12
N THR A 312 -2.20 -11.60 2.07
CA THR A 312 -2.51 -11.20 0.68
C THR A 312 -3.98 -10.87 0.48
N LEU A 313 -4.89 -11.57 1.17
CA LEU A 313 -6.31 -11.27 1.10
C LEU A 313 -6.69 -10.06 1.97
N ALA A 314 -6.14 -9.96 3.18
CA ALA A 314 -6.41 -8.86 4.11
C ALA A 314 -5.90 -7.52 3.56
N GLY A 315 -4.72 -7.51 2.95
CA GLY A 315 -4.06 -6.33 2.37
C GLY A 315 -4.86 -5.65 1.27
N ARG A 316 -5.75 -6.39 0.59
CA ARG A 316 -6.68 -5.81 -0.40
C ARG A 316 -7.69 -4.83 0.21
N ASN A 317 -7.85 -4.83 1.53
CA ASN A 317 -8.72 -3.91 2.24
C ASN A 317 -7.94 -2.76 2.88
N GLU A 318 -7.71 -1.71 2.10
CA GLU A 318 -6.98 -0.51 2.52
C GLU A 318 -7.52 0.09 3.82
N LYS A 319 -8.86 0.14 3.98
CA LYS A 319 -9.48 0.66 5.21
C LYS A 319 -9.18 -0.21 6.42
N ALA A 320 -9.17 -1.53 6.26
CA ALA A 320 -8.81 -2.45 7.34
C ALA A 320 -7.34 -2.29 7.72
N MET A 321 -6.44 -2.19 6.73
CA MET A 321 -5.01 -2.03 6.98
C MET A 321 -4.70 -0.66 7.61
N HIS A 322 -5.28 0.41 7.07
CA HIS A 322 -5.25 1.76 7.66
C HIS A 322 -5.58 1.72 9.16
N ASP A 323 -6.67 1.07 9.52
CA ASP A 323 -7.15 0.98 10.89
C ASP A 323 -6.18 0.25 11.83
N LEU A 324 -5.51 -0.79 11.33
CA LEU A 324 -4.45 -1.49 12.07
C LEU A 324 -3.18 -0.63 12.18
N LEU A 325 -2.82 0.13 11.14
CA LEU A 325 -1.64 1.00 11.15
C LEU A 325 -1.82 2.22 12.06
N THR A 326 -3.06 2.69 12.24
CA THR A 326 -3.39 3.93 12.97
C THR A 326 -4.06 3.68 14.32
N ASN A 327 -4.31 2.43 14.68
CA ASN A 327 -5.14 2.03 15.83
C ASN A 327 -6.61 2.53 15.76
N GLN A 328 -7.07 2.98 14.60
CA GLN A 328 -8.43 3.48 14.44
C GLN A 328 -9.43 2.34 14.18
N GLY A 329 -10.69 2.54 14.56
CA GLY A 329 -11.75 1.57 14.27
C GLY A 329 -11.55 0.18 14.89
N MET A 330 -10.79 0.10 15.99
CA MET A 330 -10.54 -1.13 16.76
C MET A 330 -11.55 -1.37 17.89
N GLY A 331 -12.59 -0.55 17.97
CA GLY A 331 -13.71 -0.75 18.89
C GLY A 331 -14.58 -1.95 18.50
N VAL A 332 -15.58 -2.24 19.34
CA VAL A 332 -16.58 -3.27 19.06
C VAL A 332 -17.25 -2.96 17.71
N PRO A 333 -17.24 -3.89 16.73
CA PRO A 333 -17.91 -3.64 15.46
C PRO A 333 -19.38 -3.31 15.69
N ALA A 334 -19.97 -2.45 14.84
CA ALA A 334 -21.35 -1.98 15.02
C ALA A 334 -22.38 -3.12 15.17
N ASP A 335 -22.11 -4.25 14.52
CA ASP A 335 -22.95 -5.44 14.53
C ASP A 335 -22.35 -6.58 15.38
N GLY A 336 -21.26 -6.33 16.13
CA GLY A 336 -20.21 -7.29 16.50
C GLY A 336 -20.19 -7.84 17.94
N ASP A 337 -19.40 -8.91 18.11
CA ASP A 337 -18.96 -9.41 19.41
C ASP A 337 -17.85 -8.47 19.95
N ALA A 338 -17.79 -8.26 21.26
CA ALA A 338 -16.80 -7.36 21.86
C ALA A 338 -15.36 -7.89 21.71
N ASP A 339 -15.22 -9.19 21.45
CA ASP A 339 -13.95 -9.92 21.49
C ASP A 339 -13.30 -10.13 20.10
N VAL A 340 -13.87 -9.60 19.01
CA VAL A 340 -13.38 -9.91 17.65
C VAL A 340 -11.92 -9.49 17.41
N PHE A 341 -11.49 -8.40 18.04
CA PHE A 341 -10.12 -7.91 17.98
C PHE A 341 -9.34 -8.17 19.27
N ALA A 342 -9.80 -9.10 20.11
CA ALA A 342 -9.04 -9.56 21.25
C ALA A 342 -7.66 -10.05 20.80
N GLY A 343 -6.63 -9.63 21.54
CA GLY A 343 -5.23 -9.88 21.20
C GLY A 343 -4.55 -8.75 20.44
N TYR A 344 -5.29 -7.84 19.79
CA TYR A 344 -4.71 -6.62 19.23
C TYR A 344 -4.26 -5.66 20.33
N LYS A 345 -2.95 -5.42 20.41
CA LYS A 345 -2.32 -4.58 21.44
C LYS A 345 -1.88 -3.20 20.95
N GLY A 346 -2.00 -2.95 19.64
CA GLY A 346 -1.57 -1.73 19.00
C GLY A 346 -0.79 -1.98 17.72
N ALA A 347 -0.59 -0.93 16.92
CA ALA A 347 0.14 -0.98 15.66
C ALA A 347 1.56 -1.51 15.85
N LYS A 348 2.20 -1.19 16.98
CA LYS A 348 3.54 -1.68 17.35
C LYS A 348 3.59 -3.19 17.50
N GLU A 349 2.74 -3.75 18.34
CA GLU A 349 2.67 -5.20 18.57
C GLU A 349 2.15 -5.94 17.34
N PHE A 350 1.36 -5.27 16.49
CA PHE A 350 0.90 -5.82 15.22
C PHE A 350 2.00 -5.86 14.14
N LEU A 351 2.74 -4.77 13.94
CA LEU A 351 3.74 -4.67 12.86
C LEU A 351 5.05 -5.36 13.19
N THR A 352 5.51 -5.31 14.45
CA THR A 352 6.83 -5.84 14.83
C THR A 352 7.02 -7.30 14.41
N PRO A 353 6.08 -8.23 14.70
CA PRO A 353 6.23 -9.62 14.30
C PRO A 353 6.17 -9.81 12.79
N LEU A 354 5.35 -9.03 12.09
CA LEU A 354 5.20 -9.11 10.63
C LEU A 354 6.48 -8.71 9.90
N VAL A 355 7.19 -7.69 10.39
CA VAL A 355 8.43 -7.25 9.75
C VAL A 355 9.65 -8.08 10.17
N THR A 356 9.63 -8.68 11.36
CA THR A 356 10.79 -9.44 11.89
C THR A 356 10.73 -10.94 11.63
N TYR A 357 9.56 -11.51 11.32
CA TYR A 357 9.42 -12.90 10.89
C TYR A 357 10.00 -13.07 9.47
N ALA A 358 10.90 -14.04 9.23
CA ALA A 358 11.37 -14.26 7.85
C ALA A 358 10.34 -15.05 7.04
N TRP A 359 9.70 -14.36 6.13
CA TRP A 359 8.72 -14.95 5.26
C TRP A 359 9.42 -15.76 4.17
N SER A 360 8.85 -16.91 3.80
CA SER A 360 9.39 -17.74 2.72
C SER A 360 9.21 -17.13 1.32
N ASP A 361 8.49 -16.00 1.21
CA ASP A 361 8.29 -15.22 0.00
C ASP A 361 9.00 -13.85 0.05
N ASP A 362 10.11 -13.77 0.79
CA ASP A 362 10.95 -12.57 0.92
C ASP A 362 10.18 -11.35 1.49
N GLY A 363 9.07 -11.60 2.21
CA GLY A 363 8.24 -10.59 2.85
C GLY A 363 7.12 -10.04 1.95
N LYS A 364 6.91 -10.61 0.76
CA LYS A 364 5.93 -10.11 -0.21
C LYS A 364 4.49 -10.12 0.31
N ALA A 365 4.08 -11.15 1.04
CA ALA A 365 2.76 -11.15 1.64
C ALA A 365 2.65 -10.12 2.78
N ALA A 366 3.69 -9.95 3.58
CA ALA A 366 3.73 -8.95 4.66
C ALA A 366 3.68 -7.51 4.15
N SER A 367 4.33 -7.22 3.02
CA SER A 367 4.27 -5.88 2.42
C SER A 367 2.86 -5.48 1.99
N SER A 368 1.96 -6.43 1.71
CA SER A 368 0.56 -6.14 1.34
C SER A 368 -0.24 -5.39 2.42
N VAL A 369 0.27 -5.32 3.65
CA VAL A 369 -0.32 -4.51 4.73
C VAL A 369 -0.19 -3.01 4.44
N PHE A 370 0.85 -2.59 3.72
CA PHE A 370 1.17 -1.16 3.50
C PHE A 370 1.49 -0.77 2.05
N ASP A 371 1.70 -1.72 1.13
CA ASP A 371 2.05 -1.45 -0.28
C ASP A 371 1.04 -0.59 -1.08
N TRP A 372 -0.20 -0.49 -0.59
CA TRP A 372 -1.25 0.35 -1.15
C TRP A 372 -1.07 1.84 -0.86
N ILE A 373 -0.21 2.23 0.09
CA ILE A 373 -0.09 3.61 0.60
C ILE A 373 0.38 4.57 -0.49
N ALA A 374 1.43 4.24 -1.24
CA ALA A 374 1.92 5.06 -2.36
C ALA A 374 0.84 5.29 -3.43
N ASP A 375 0.12 4.24 -3.84
CA ASP A 375 -0.94 4.32 -4.84
C ASP A 375 -2.12 5.17 -4.34
N ALA A 376 -2.47 5.00 -3.07
CA ALA A 376 -3.53 5.76 -2.42
C ALA A 376 -3.17 7.25 -2.28
N LYS A 377 -1.90 7.58 -2.04
CA LYS A 377 -1.39 8.97 -2.02
C LYS A 377 -1.55 9.67 -3.37
N GLN A 378 -1.37 8.95 -4.47
CA GLN A 378 -1.53 9.46 -5.84
C GLN A 378 -2.98 9.48 -6.34
N SER A 379 -3.92 8.94 -5.54
CA SER A 379 -5.33 8.87 -5.91
C SER A 379 -5.97 10.26 -6.13
N THR A 380 -6.92 10.33 -7.06
CA THR A 380 -7.79 11.50 -7.25
C THR A 380 -8.87 11.60 -6.17
N ASP A 381 -9.17 10.49 -5.48
CA ASP A 381 -10.09 10.46 -4.34
C ASP A 381 -9.44 11.07 -3.08
N PRO A 382 -9.95 12.21 -2.56
CA PRO A 382 -9.43 12.83 -1.36
C PRO A 382 -9.46 11.92 -0.14
N GLN A 383 -10.47 11.06 0.00
CA GLN A 383 -10.59 10.17 1.17
C GLN A 383 -9.47 9.13 1.16
N ARG A 384 -9.19 8.54 0.00
CA ARG A 384 -8.09 7.58 -0.16
C ARG A 384 -6.72 8.22 0.11
N ARG A 385 -6.52 9.49 -0.28
CA ARG A 385 -5.30 10.25 0.07
C ARG A 385 -5.17 10.52 1.57
N THR A 386 -6.27 10.82 2.25
CA THR A 386 -6.28 11.00 3.72
C THR A 386 -5.89 9.69 4.41
N LEU A 387 -6.48 8.56 4.01
CA LEU A 387 -6.10 7.24 4.54
C LEU A 387 -4.62 6.95 4.33
N ALA A 388 -4.07 7.21 3.14
CA ALA A 388 -2.65 7.01 2.87
C ALA A 388 -1.76 7.85 3.81
N THR A 389 -2.14 9.11 4.05
CA THR A 389 -1.37 10.04 4.89
C THR A 389 -1.38 9.59 6.36
N GLU A 390 -2.54 9.25 6.89
CA GLU A 390 -2.69 8.75 8.26
C GLU A 390 -1.98 7.40 8.44
N ALA A 391 -2.11 6.48 7.48
CA ALA A 391 -1.42 5.19 7.49
C ALA A 391 0.10 5.36 7.44
N MET A 392 0.62 6.24 6.59
CA MET A 392 2.06 6.50 6.50
C MET A 392 2.61 7.08 7.80
N GLN A 393 1.87 8.01 8.43
CA GLN A 393 2.22 8.53 9.74
C GLN A 393 2.27 7.41 10.80
N GLY A 394 1.23 6.58 10.89
CA GLY A 394 1.19 5.45 11.82
C GLY A 394 2.33 4.44 11.60
N LEU A 395 2.64 4.15 10.33
CA LEU A 395 3.72 3.26 9.92
C LEU A 395 5.10 3.80 10.32
N VAL A 396 5.38 5.07 10.00
CA VAL A 396 6.65 5.72 10.34
C VAL A 396 6.83 5.82 11.85
N THR A 397 5.82 6.30 12.59
CA THR A 397 5.89 6.39 14.06
C THR A 397 6.14 5.02 14.69
N THR A 398 5.53 3.96 14.15
CA THR A 398 5.67 2.61 14.71
C THR A 398 7.01 1.98 14.37
N LEU A 399 7.42 1.99 13.10
CA LEU A 399 8.62 1.30 12.64
C LEU A 399 9.92 2.07 12.99
N ALA A 400 9.85 3.38 13.19
CA ALA A 400 10.96 4.18 13.67
C ALA A 400 11.11 4.18 15.20
N ASP A 401 10.19 3.53 15.93
CA ASP A 401 10.35 3.30 17.37
C ASP A 401 11.66 2.52 17.61
N PRO A 402 12.56 2.98 18.50
CA PRO A 402 13.85 2.34 18.71
C PRO A 402 13.76 0.85 19.05
N ALA A 403 12.74 0.42 19.80
CA ALA A 403 12.61 -0.97 20.19
C ALA A 403 12.17 -1.86 19.01
N VAL A 404 11.39 -1.31 18.07
CA VAL A 404 10.99 -2.00 16.83
C VAL A 404 12.15 -2.03 15.86
N LEU A 405 12.79 -0.87 15.62
CA LEU A 405 13.93 -0.76 14.72
C LEU A 405 15.07 -1.70 15.12
N ASN A 406 15.43 -1.76 16.41
CA ASN A 406 16.48 -2.66 16.88
C ASN A 406 16.14 -4.13 16.61
N GLN A 407 14.88 -4.54 16.78
CA GLN A 407 14.47 -5.92 16.44
C GLN A 407 14.47 -6.18 14.94
N ALA A 408 14.22 -5.16 14.12
CA ALA A 408 14.28 -5.26 12.67
C ALA A 408 15.71 -5.22 12.12
N LEU A 409 16.66 -4.60 12.81
CA LEU A 409 18.08 -4.62 12.44
C LEU A 409 18.78 -5.89 12.91
N ASP A 410 18.35 -6.47 14.03
CA ASP A 410 18.86 -7.70 14.62
C ASP A 410 17.73 -8.74 14.67
N THR A 411 17.40 -9.33 13.53
CA THR A 411 16.39 -10.39 13.50
C THR A 411 17.01 -11.69 14.04
N GLU A 412 16.61 -12.08 15.26
CA GLU A 412 17.27 -13.16 16.02
C GLU A 412 17.42 -14.48 15.23
N TRP A 413 16.45 -14.80 14.36
CA TRP A 413 16.45 -16.06 13.60
C TRP A 413 17.43 -16.07 12.41
N SER A 414 17.62 -14.95 11.71
CA SER A 414 18.48 -14.91 10.52
C SER A 414 19.97 -14.99 10.82
N GLY A 415 20.34 -15.11 12.10
CA GLY A 415 21.72 -14.91 12.53
C GLY A 415 22.04 -13.43 12.73
N ARG A 416 21.05 -12.62 13.11
CA ARG A 416 21.14 -11.17 13.32
C ARG A 416 21.25 -10.35 12.04
N GLU A 417 20.67 -10.84 10.95
CA GLU A 417 20.55 -10.05 9.73
C GLU A 417 19.41 -9.04 9.86
N ALA A 418 19.56 -7.92 9.17
CA ALA A 418 18.55 -6.88 9.13
C ALA A 418 17.37 -7.28 8.22
N VAL A 419 16.20 -6.69 8.47
CA VAL A 419 14.94 -7.02 7.78
C VAL A 419 15.04 -6.95 6.27
N GLY A 420 15.79 -6.03 5.68
CA GLY A 420 15.91 -5.93 4.23
C GLY A 420 16.76 -7.03 3.60
N VAL A 421 17.57 -7.75 4.38
CA VAL A 421 18.25 -8.97 3.95
C VAL A 421 17.28 -10.14 3.95
N VAL A 422 16.47 -10.22 5.00
CA VAL A 422 15.59 -11.35 5.32
C VAL A 422 14.25 -11.29 4.59
N ASN A 423 13.70 -10.08 4.46
CA ASN A 423 12.41 -9.73 3.88
C ASN A 423 12.57 -8.51 2.94
N PRO A 424 13.33 -8.61 1.84
CA PRO A 424 13.62 -7.47 0.98
C PRO A 424 12.38 -6.79 0.39
N GLU A 425 11.27 -7.51 0.17
CA GLU A 425 10.03 -6.91 -0.37
C GLU A 425 9.37 -5.94 0.63
N ILE A 426 9.56 -6.14 1.94
CA ILE A 426 9.13 -5.17 2.97
C ILE A 426 9.91 -3.87 2.78
N ALA A 427 11.25 -3.94 2.76
CA ALA A 427 12.09 -2.75 2.60
C ALA A 427 11.81 -2.00 1.28
N ARG A 428 11.60 -2.72 0.18
CA ARG A 428 11.26 -2.15 -1.14
C ARG A 428 9.91 -1.46 -1.15
N SER A 429 8.89 -2.06 -0.54
CA SER A 429 7.58 -1.43 -0.40
C SER A 429 7.68 -0.16 0.46
N LEU A 430 8.43 -0.19 1.57
CA LEU A 430 8.67 1.00 2.39
C LEU A 430 9.42 2.10 1.61
N ALA A 431 10.38 1.75 0.74
CA ALA A 431 11.04 2.70 -0.16
C ALA A 431 10.05 3.36 -1.13
N HIS A 432 9.17 2.55 -1.74
CA HIS A 432 8.13 3.02 -2.65
C HIS A 432 7.15 3.98 -1.96
N ASP A 433 6.68 3.62 -0.76
CA ASP A 433 5.81 4.48 0.05
C ASP A 433 6.55 5.76 0.46
N THR A 434 7.80 5.66 0.88
CA THR A 434 8.63 6.84 1.20
C THR A 434 8.76 7.80 0.02
N ALA A 435 9.01 7.27 -1.17
CA ALA A 435 9.17 8.06 -2.38
C ALA A 435 7.92 8.91 -2.68
N ALA A 436 6.72 8.38 -2.39
CA ALA A 436 5.46 9.10 -2.57
C ALA A 436 5.23 10.24 -1.54
N PHE A 437 6.00 10.25 -0.45
CA PHE A 437 5.89 11.20 0.67
C PHE A 437 7.15 12.06 0.88
N LEU A 438 8.07 12.14 -0.09
CA LEU A 438 9.33 12.89 0.07
C LEU A 438 9.11 14.35 0.44
N LYS A 439 8.07 15.00 -0.12
CA LYS A 439 7.75 16.39 0.20
C LYS A 439 7.41 16.54 1.69
N GLU A 440 6.60 15.64 2.23
CA GLU A 440 6.23 15.57 3.64
C GLU A 440 7.44 15.29 4.53
N PHE A 441 8.28 14.32 4.17
CA PHE A 441 9.51 14.01 4.91
C PHE A 441 10.51 15.16 4.94
N SER A 442 10.54 15.96 3.88
CA SER A 442 11.42 17.11 3.75
C SER A 442 10.93 18.35 4.49
N ASP A 443 9.66 18.37 4.89
CA ASP A 443 9.02 19.54 5.49
C ASP A 443 9.02 19.44 7.02
N PRO A 444 9.85 20.21 7.73
CA PRO A 444 9.89 20.16 9.19
C PRO A 444 8.59 20.67 9.84
N ALA A 445 7.74 21.37 9.08
CA ALA A 445 6.43 21.82 9.52
C ALA A 445 5.29 20.86 9.10
N ALA A 446 5.58 19.77 8.39
CA ALA A 446 4.56 18.76 8.14
C ALA A 446 4.16 18.11 9.46
N ASP A 447 2.86 18.15 9.76
CA ASP A 447 2.25 17.53 10.96
C ASP A 447 2.45 16.00 11.04
N LEU A 448 3.05 15.38 10.01
CA LEU A 448 3.29 13.94 9.97
C LEU A 448 4.24 13.44 11.08
N PHE A 449 5.13 14.27 11.64
CA PHE A 449 6.27 13.76 12.43
C PHE A 449 6.53 14.46 13.78
N THR A 450 5.49 14.86 14.51
CA THR A 450 5.67 15.49 15.84
C THR A 450 5.99 14.45 16.93
N THR A 451 7.16 14.55 17.58
CA THR A 451 7.53 13.90 18.86
C THR A 451 8.33 14.91 19.74
N ASP A 452 8.52 14.65 21.04
CA ASP A 452 8.91 15.63 22.11
C ASP A 452 10.41 15.72 22.55
N ALA A 453 11.43 15.55 21.70
CA ALA A 453 12.87 15.60 22.06
C ALA A 453 13.75 16.59 21.25
N LYS A 454 14.92 16.97 21.82
CA LYS A 454 15.79 18.10 21.40
C LYS A 454 16.96 17.71 20.47
N GLY A 455 17.42 18.65 19.63
CA GLY A 455 18.72 18.64 18.89
C GLY A 455 18.65 18.36 17.39
N MET A 456 17.66 17.56 16.98
CA MET A 456 17.00 17.57 15.68
C MET A 456 15.53 17.89 15.98
N THR A 457 14.73 18.35 15.01
CA THR A 457 13.29 18.19 15.24
C THR A 457 13.03 16.70 15.34
N ASP A 458 12.16 16.32 16.26
CA ASP A 458 12.03 14.92 16.63
C ASP A 458 11.56 14.04 15.46
N GLY A 459 10.85 14.66 14.51
CA GLY A 459 10.54 14.09 13.22
C GLY A 459 11.74 13.72 12.35
N GLN A 460 12.84 14.47 12.36
CA GLN A 460 14.03 14.12 11.57
C GLN A 460 14.71 12.84 12.10
N LYS A 461 14.75 12.65 13.43
CA LYS A 461 15.28 11.40 14.02
C LYS A 461 14.41 10.21 13.66
N VAL A 462 13.09 10.40 13.74
CA VAL A 462 12.09 9.39 13.36
C VAL A 462 12.25 9.02 11.88
N THR A 463 12.36 10.00 10.99
CA THR A 463 12.57 9.76 9.55
C THR A 463 13.90 9.08 9.26
N ALA A 464 15.02 9.52 9.87
CA ALA A 464 16.31 8.87 9.66
C ALA A 464 16.31 7.40 10.12
N ARG A 465 15.61 7.08 11.22
CA ARG A 465 15.40 5.71 11.69
C ARG A 465 14.54 4.90 10.71
N PHE A 466 13.48 5.49 10.19
CA PHE A 466 12.66 4.85 9.16
C PHE A 466 13.45 4.59 7.87
N PHE A 467 14.25 5.56 7.41
CA PHE A 467 15.14 5.39 6.26
C PHE A 467 16.21 4.34 6.52
N THR A 468 16.69 4.21 7.77
CA THR A 468 17.62 3.14 8.17
C THR A 468 16.97 1.78 7.91
N LEU A 469 15.69 1.60 8.26
CA LEU A 469 14.95 0.37 7.96
C LEU A 469 14.88 0.09 6.45
N VAL A 470 14.55 1.09 5.64
CA VAL A 470 14.52 0.98 4.18
C VAL A 470 15.89 0.60 3.62
N ALA A 471 16.96 1.22 4.14
CA ALA A 471 18.32 1.05 3.65
C ALA A 471 18.90 -0.36 3.92
N THR A 472 18.23 -1.19 4.72
CA THR A 472 18.66 -2.57 5.00
C THR A 472 18.63 -3.47 3.76
N ASP A 473 17.80 -3.17 2.74
CA ASP A 473 17.89 -3.77 1.40
C ASP A 473 18.61 -2.79 0.47
N PRO A 474 19.75 -3.16 -0.15
CA PRO A 474 20.49 -2.27 -1.03
C PRO A 474 19.66 -1.76 -2.22
N THR A 475 18.75 -2.58 -2.76
CA THR A 475 17.90 -2.17 -3.89
C THR A 475 16.89 -1.10 -3.46
N ALA A 476 16.26 -1.28 -2.29
CA ALA A 476 15.39 -0.29 -1.68
C ALA A 476 16.13 1.01 -1.35
N ALA A 477 17.35 0.91 -0.83
CA ALA A 477 18.23 2.05 -0.55
C ALA A 477 18.57 2.85 -1.82
N GLU A 478 18.96 2.15 -2.90
CA GLU A 478 19.24 2.73 -4.22
C GLU A 478 18.00 3.42 -4.81
N ALA A 479 16.82 2.79 -4.70
CA ALA A 479 15.56 3.35 -5.20
C ALA A 479 15.13 4.59 -4.41
N LEU A 480 15.26 4.58 -3.08
CA LEU A 480 14.99 5.75 -2.24
C LEU A 480 15.95 6.90 -2.56
N ALA A 481 17.26 6.62 -2.63
CA ALA A 481 18.27 7.61 -3.00
C ALA A 481 18.00 8.24 -4.38
N ALA A 482 17.65 7.42 -5.38
CA ALA A 482 17.30 7.91 -6.71
C ALA A 482 16.04 8.80 -6.68
N SER A 483 15.07 8.48 -5.83
CA SER A 483 13.84 9.26 -5.66
C SER A 483 14.12 10.62 -5.01
N ILE A 484 15.00 10.67 -4.00
CA ILE A 484 15.45 11.92 -3.36
C ILE A 484 16.22 12.80 -4.36
N TYR A 485 17.14 12.21 -5.13
CA TYR A 485 17.88 12.96 -6.15
C TYR A 485 16.97 13.49 -7.26
N ARG A 486 15.97 12.70 -7.67
CA ARG A 486 14.95 13.18 -8.61
C ARG A 486 14.14 14.32 -8.02
N TYR A 487 13.69 14.22 -6.76
CA TYR A 487 13.02 15.32 -6.06
C TYR A 487 13.86 16.60 -6.06
N ASN A 488 15.18 16.47 -5.83
CA ASN A 488 16.11 17.59 -5.87
C ASN A 488 16.17 18.24 -7.27
N VAL A 489 16.30 17.44 -8.32
CA VAL A 489 16.33 17.90 -9.73
C VAL A 489 15.00 18.56 -10.12
N ASP A 490 13.88 17.96 -9.77
CA ASP A 490 12.55 18.47 -10.11
C ASP A 490 12.30 19.85 -9.48
N GLY A 491 12.71 20.07 -8.23
CA GLY A 491 12.56 21.40 -7.62
C GLY A 491 13.58 22.43 -8.09
N ILE A 492 14.75 22.03 -8.62
CA ILE A 492 15.62 22.97 -9.38
C ILE A 492 14.90 23.42 -10.66
N HIS A 493 14.27 22.49 -11.38
CA HIS A 493 13.49 22.83 -12.57
C HIS A 493 12.29 23.72 -12.27
N ASP A 494 11.54 23.42 -11.21
CA ASP A 494 10.40 24.24 -10.77
C ASP A 494 10.86 25.66 -10.41
N GLU A 495 12.00 25.79 -9.74
CA GLU A 495 12.55 27.08 -9.38
C GLU A 495 13.01 27.91 -10.58
N LEU A 496 13.64 27.27 -11.57
CA LEU A 496 14.02 27.94 -12.82
C LEU A 496 12.78 28.43 -13.58
N ALA A 497 11.65 27.73 -13.45
CA ALA A 497 10.38 28.14 -14.02
C ALA A 497 9.65 29.20 -13.17
N HIS A 498 9.82 29.17 -11.85
CA HIS A 498 9.10 29.99 -10.87
C HIS A 498 10.07 30.57 -9.81
N PRO A 499 10.80 31.65 -10.13
CA PRO A 499 11.78 32.23 -9.22
C PRO A 499 11.15 32.68 -7.88
N GLY A 500 11.71 32.25 -6.76
CA GLY A 500 11.32 32.63 -5.40
C GLY A 500 11.16 31.49 -4.39
N HIS A 501 11.23 30.23 -4.83
CA HIS A 501 11.06 29.04 -3.98
C HIS A 501 12.39 28.30 -3.68
N VAL A 502 13.54 28.80 -4.17
CA VAL A 502 14.85 28.10 -4.10
C VAL A 502 15.17 27.70 -2.67
N LEU A 503 14.96 28.64 -1.74
CA LEU A 503 15.45 28.54 -0.38
C LEU A 503 14.74 27.40 0.35
N ASP A 504 13.44 27.31 0.16
CA ASP A 504 12.59 26.31 0.80
C ASP A 504 12.84 24.93 0.20
N HIS A 505 12.93 24.81 -1.13
CA HIS A 505 13.27 23.55 -1.78
C HIS A 505 14.67 23.07 -1.41
N ALA A 506 15.67 23.95 -1.41
CA ALA A 506 17.03 23.60 -1.04
C ALA A 506 17.14 23.14 0.43
N HIS A 507 16.40 23.77 1.34
CA HIS A 507 16.33 23.29 2.73
C HIS A 507 15.68 21.91 2.84
N ARG A 508 14.59 21.68 2.10
CA ARG A 508 13.90 20.38 2.04
C ARG A 508 14.81 19.27 1.49
N ALA A 509 15.46 19.54 0.35
CA ALA A 509 16.44 18.66 -0.29
C ALA A 509 17.57 18.28 0.67
N ALA A 510 18.19 19.29 1.30
CA ALA A 510 19.24 19.10 2.29
C ALA A 510 18.84 18.16 3.43
N GLN A 511 17.61 18.29 3.93
CA GLN A 511 17.13 17.45 5.01
C GLN A 511 17.00 15.99 4.57
N LEU A 512 16.43 15.74 3.38
CA LEU A 512 16.34 14.39 2.82
C LEU A 512 17.72 13.75 2.65
N ASP A 513 18.68 14.50 2.11
CA ASP A 513 20.06 14.02 1.92
C ASP A 513 20.72 13.65 3.25
N ILE A 514 20.60 14.50 4.29
CA ILE A 514 21.14 14.22 5.62
C ILE A 514 20.53 12.95 6.24
N MET A 515 19.22 12.76 6.09
CA MET A 515 18.53 11.59 6.63
C MET A 515 18.91 10.30 5.88
N LEU A 516 19.04 10.38 4.55
CA LEU A 516 19.51 9.28 3.71
C LEU A 516 20.96 8.92 4.05
N ASP A 517 21.87 9.89 4.11
CA ASP A 517 23.28 9.65 4.43
C ASP A 517 23.42 9.02 5.82
N SER A 518 22.64 9.49 6.80
CA SER A 518 22.61 8.88 8.13
C SER A 518 22.15 7.42 8.08
N ALA A 519 21.09 7.14 7.33
CA ALA A 519 20.55 5.79 7.18
C ALA A 519 21.52 4.83 6.49
N LEU A 520 22.13 5.23 5.37
CA LEU A 520 23.09 4.42 4.62
C LEU A 520 24.32 4.09 5.48
N ASN A 521 24.87 5.08 6.17
CA ASN A 521 26.02 4.87 7.05
C ASN A 521 25.67 3.95 8.23
N ASN A 522 24.48 4.10 8.85
CA ASN A 522 24.06 3.24 9.95
C ASN A 522 23.95 1.77 9.53
N VAL A 523 23.32 1.49 8.39
CA VAL A 523 23.19 0.12 7.89
C VAL A 523 24.54 -0.46 7.49
N ALA A 524 25.36 0.33 6.81
CA ALA A 524 26.67 -0.14 6.38
C ALA A 524 27.59 -0.43 7.58
N LEU A 525 27.58 0.42 8.61
CA LEU A 525 28.31 0.20 9.86
C LEU A 525 27.87 -1.09 10.57
N GLU A 526 26.58 -1.38 10.60
CA GLU A 526 26.04 -2.61 11.21
C GLU A 526 26.53 -3.87 10.48
N ARG A 527 26.79 -3.77 9.17
CA ARG A 527 27.24 -4.91 8.35
C ARG A 527 28.75 -5.10 8.37
N THR A 528 29.52 -4.01 8.40
CA THR A 528 30.96 -4.05 8.18
C THR A 528 31.78 -4.02 9.46
N ASP A 529 31.22 -3.49 10.57
CA ASP A 529 31.96 -3.07 11.77
C ASP A 529 33.15 -2.10 11.49
N ASP A 530 33.26 -1.58 10.26
CA ASP A 530 34.38 -0.78 9.76
C ASP A 530 33.86 0.51 9.12
N LYS A 531 34.32 1.65 9.67
CA LYS A 531 33.91 2.99 9.26
C LYS A 531 34.26 3.34 7.82
N GLU A 532 35.44 2.95 7.34
CA GLU A 532 35.89 3.25 5.98
C GLU A 532 35.13 2.39 4.96
N LEU A 533 34.93 1.10 5.27
CA LEU A 533 34.16 0.21 4.43
C LEU A 533 32.68 0.62 4.38
N ALA A 534 32.11 1.04 5.51
CA ALA A 534 30.74 1.53 5.58
C ALA A 534 30.53 2.76 4.70
N ALA A 535 31.46 3.73 4.76
CA ALA A 535 31.43 4.90 3.90
C ALA A 535 31.56 4.52 2.40
N ALA A 536 32.40 3.54 2.07
CA ALA A 536 32.55 3.04 0.70
C ALA A 536 31.27 2.38 0.18
N GLU A 537 30.58 1.57 1.00
CA GLU A 537 29.29 0.96 0.64
C GLU A 537 28.19 2.01 0.44
N ALA A 538 28.08 2.98 1.35
CA ALA A 538 27.15 4.10 1.23
C ALA A 538 27.41 4.90 -0.06
N ASN A 539 28.68 5.18 -0.38
CA ASN A 539 29.10 5.83 -1.63
C ASN A 539 28.72 5.02 -2.87
N ALA A 540 28.84 3.69 -2.82
CA ALA A 540 28.48 2.81 -3.93
C ALA A 540 26.96 2.88 -4.23
N ILE A 541 26.11 2.89 -3.18
CA ILE A 541 24.65 3.05 -3.31
C ILE A 541 24.32 4.41 -3.94
N ARG A 542 24.93 5.50 -3.46
CA ARG A 542 24.74 6.85 -4.02
C ARG A 542 25.15 6.94 -5.49
N GLY A 543 26.29 6.36 -5.85
CA GLY A 543 26.78 6.32 -7.22
C GLY A 543 25.80 5.61 -8.18
N LYS A 544 25.22 4.49 -7.76
CA LYS A 544 24.20 3.78 -8.55
C LYS A 544 22.90 4.58 -8.68
N ALA A 545 22.45 5.19 -7.59
CA ALA A 545 21.26 6.04 -7.59
C ALA A 545 21.38 7.24 -8.55
N LEU A 546 22.53 7.91 -8.58
CA LEU A 546 22.84 8.96 -9.56
C LEU A 546 22.82 8.42 -11.00
N GLY A 547 23.33 7.20 -11.20
CA GLY A 547 23.23 6.49 -12.48
C GLY A 547 21.78 6.35 -12.97
N ILE A 548 20.86 5.95 -12.08
CA ILE A 548 19.42 5.82 -12.40
C ILE A 548 18.81 7.18 -12.80
N VAL A 549 19.09 8.24 -12.02
CA VAL A 549 18.58 9.59 -12.33
C VAL A 549 19.11 10.10 -13.67
N SER A 550 20.38 9.84 -13.98
CA SER A 550 20.96 10.23 -15.28
C SER A 550 20.26 9.57 -16.47
N GLN A 551 19.90 8.28 -16.35
CA GLN A 551 19.15 7.57 -17.39
C GLN A 551 17.75 8.15 -17.58
N PHE A 552 17.06 8.50 -16.48
CA PHE A 552 15.71 9.04 -16.52
C PHE A 552 15.63 10.38 -17.26
N LEU A 553 16.64 11.23 -17.10
CA LEU A 553 16.69 12.53 -17.77
C LEU A 553 16.96 12.44 -19.28
N GLY A 554 16.97 11.23 -19.85
CA GLY A 554 16.98 10.98 -21.30
C GLY A 554 18.24 11.44 -22.01
N LYS A 555 19.27 11.75 -21.22
CA LYS A 555 20.53 12.34 -21.63
C LYS A 555 21.57 11.54 -20.90
N GLY A 556 22.51 10.91 -21.60
CA GLY A 556 23.73 10.43 -20.93
C GLY A 556 24.28 11.56 -20.07
N THR A 557 24.98 11.26 -18.97
CA THR A 557 25.61 12.30 -18.13
C THR A 557 26.26 13.40 -18.97
N ASP A 558 26.96 13.02 -20.05
CA ASP A 558 27.58 13.93 -21.04
C ASP A 558 26.61 14.86 -21.80
N GLN A 559 25.38 14.43 -22.05
CA GLN A 559 24.35 15.18 -22.78
C GLN A 559 23.54 16.09 -21.84
N LEU A 560 23.35 15.70 -20.58
CA LEU A 560 22.76 16.58 -19.57
C LEU A 560 23.73 17.71 -19.25
N LEU A 561 25.01 17.37 -19.09
CA LEU A 561 26.13 18.31 -19.07
C LEU A 561 26.19 19.16 -20.35
N GLY A 562 25.91 18.56 -21.51
CA GLY A 562 25.87 19.21 -22.82
C GLY A 562 24.70 20.20 -23.02
N GLU A 563 23.56 19.96 -22.38
CA GLU A 563 22.40 20.85 -22.42
C GLU A 563 22.43 21.92 -21.34
N VAL A 564 22.94 21.61 -20.14
CA VAL A 564 23.39 22.63 -19.18
C VAL A 564 24.41 23.55 -19.86
N LYS A 565 25.35 23.00 -20.64
CA LYS A 565 26.30 23.76 -21.49
C LYS A 565 25.67 24.57 -22.63
N LYS A 566 24.49 24.19 -23.12
CA LYS A 566 23.77 24.92 -24.19
C LYS A 566 22.84 26.00 -23.64
N GLU A 567 22.26 25.77 -22.48
CA GLU A 567 21.34 26.67 -21.76
C GLU A 567 22.12 27.74 -20.96
N LEU A 568 23.35 27.45 -20.53
CA LEU A 568 24.32 28.47 -20.10
C LEU A 568 25.05 29.02 -21.35
N PRO A 569 24.85 30.29 -21.75
CA PRO A 569 25.67 30.90 -22.79
C PRO A 569 27.14 30.84 -22.39
N SER A 570 28.05 30.71 -23.35
CA SER A 570 29.50 30.70 -23.14
C SER A 570 29.96 31.96 -22.37
N ILE A 571 30.10 31.81 -21.05
CA ILE A 571 30.67 32.82 -20.14
C ILE A 571 32.18 32.89 -20.43
N PRO A 572 32.73 34.06 -20.78
CA PRO A 572 34.17 34.20 -20.97
C PRO A 572 34.91 33.94 -19.65
N GLY A 573 35.68 32.86 -19.60
CA GLY A 573 36.61 32.57 -18.50
C GLY A 573 36.17 31.51 -17.48
N VAL A 574 35.01 30.86 -17.67
CA VAL A 574 34.56 29.76 -16.81
C VAL A 574 34.26 28.54 -17.67
N ASP A 575 34.97 27.44 -17.43
CA ASP A 575 34.73 26.17 -18.13
C ASP A 575 33.46 25.52 -17.56
N PRO A 576 32.42 25.30 -18.37
CA PRO A 576 31.21 24.61 -17.92
C PRO A 576 31.46 23.17 -17.43
N VAL A 577 32.57 22.55 -17.84
CA VAL A 577 33.02 21.26 -17.28
C VAL A 577 33.40 21.41 -15.81
N ASP A 578 34.08 22.50 -15.43
CA ASP A 578 34.54 22.73 -14.05
C ASP A 578 33.37 23.02 -13.09
N ILE A 579 32.29 23.67 -13.55
CA ILE A 579 31.07 23.86 -12.73
C ILE A 579 30.37 22.54 -12.47
N ALA A 580 30.18 21.73 -13.52
CA ALA A 580 29.42 20.51 -13.39
C ALA A 580 30.22 19.38 -12.71
N ASP A 581 31.54 19.31 -12.93
CA ASP A 581 32.45 18.45 -12.17
C ASP A 581 32.58 18.89 -10.70
N ARG A 582 32.42 20.18 -10.38
CA ARG A 582 32.38 20.65 -8.98
C ARG A 582 31.05 20.38 -8.29
N ILE A 583 29.94 20.43 -9.01
CA ILE A 583 28.61 20.09 -8.47
C ILE A 583 28.52 18.58 -8.27
N LEU A 584 28.87 17.77 -9.26
CA LEU A 584 28.77 16.31 -9.21
C LEU A 584 29.95 15.65 -8.48
N GLY A 585 31.18 16.14 -8.66
CA GLY A 585 32.38 15.59 -8.02
C GLY A 585 32.49 15.87 -6.52
N ARG A 586 31.80 16.90 -5.99
CA ARG A 586 31.70 17.12 -4.53
C ARG A 586 30.51 16.43 -3.87
N PHE A 587 29.50 16.04 -4.64
CA PHE A 587 28.46 15.10 -4.19
C PHE A 587 29.04 13.73 -3.82
N ILE A 588 30.16 13.35 -4.45
CA ILE A 588 30.82 12.05 -4.30
C ILE A 588 31.91 12.07 -3.20
N GLY A 589 32.33 13.25 -2.73
CA GLY A 589 33.55 13.42 -1.91
C GLY A 589 33.40 14.25 -0.63
N SER A 590 32.21 14.37 -0.03
CA SER A 590 32.09 15.04 1.27
C SER A 590 32.53 14.12 2.41
N ASP A 591 33.73 14.35 2.93
CA ASP A 591 34.22 13.79 4.19
C ASP A 591 33.36 14.30 5.36
N THR A 592 32.22 13.65 5.59
CA THR A 592 31.50 13.75 6.86
C THR A 592 32.03 12.65 7.77
N GLU A 593 32.73 13.01 8.85
CA GLU A 593 33.23 12.01 9.81
C GLU A 593 32.06 11.15 10.33
N PRO A 594 32.23 9.81 10.41
CA PRO A 594 31.17 8.91 10.88
C PRO A 594 30.79 9.20 12.33
N VAL A 595 29.50 9.42 12.57
CA VAL A 595 28.92 9.52 13.92
C VAL A 595 28.95 8.14 14.56
N GLU A 596 29.41 8.02 15.81
CA GLU A 596 29.42 6.72 16.46
C GLU A 596 28.00 6.23 16.80
N PRO A 597 27.66 4.95 16.59
CA PRO A 597 26.35 4.38 16.93
C PRO A 597 25.96 4.61 18.41
N GLN A 598 26.94 4.73 19.31
CA GLN A 598 26.69 5.05 20.73
C GLN A 598 26.35 6.53 20.97
N GLN A 599 26.79 7.47 20.14
CA GLN A 599 26.42 8.89 20.26
C GLN A 599 24.97 9.15 19.80
N ILE A 600 24.46 8.35 18.87
CA ILE A 600 23.03 8.34 18.49
C ILE A 600 22.16 7.79 19.63
N LYS A 601 22.71 6.87 20.46
CA LYS A 601 21.99 6.30 21.61
C LYS A 601 21.77 7.30 22.75
N THR A 602 22.55 8.38 22.87
CA THR A 602 22.48 9.28 24.04
C THR A 602 22.37 10.80 23.78
N GLU A 603 22.90 11.39 22.70
CA GLU A 603 23.07 12.87 22.69
C GLU A 603 22.59 13.64 21.44
N GLY A 604 22.26 12.98 20.33
CA GLY A 604 21.81 13.69 19.12
C GLY A 604 22.95 14.41 18.38
N LEU A 605 22.86 14.39 17.05
CA LEU A 605 23.88 14.87 16.12
C LEU A 605 24.09 16.40 16.19
N ASN A 606 25.35 16.86 16.15
CA ASN A 606 25.70 18.28 16.07
C ASN A 606 25.68 18.76 14.59
N THR A 607 24.65 19.51 14.22
CA THR A 607 24.25 19.88 12.85
C THR A 607 25.11 20.95 12.16
N ARG A 608 26.20 21.45 12.77
CA ARG A 608 27.00 22.55 12.19
C ARG A 608 28.02 22.13 11.13
N ALA A 609 28.47 20.88 11.09
CA ALA A 609 29.55 20.44 10.19
C ALA A 609 29.09 20.17 8.73
N THR A 610 27.80 19.93 8.50
CA THR A 610 27.22 19.52 7.21
C THR A 610 26.60 20.66 6.39
N GLY A 611 26.66 21.92 6.86
CA GLY A 611 26.11 23.08 6.13
C GLY A 611 26.97 23.58 4.96
N ALA A 612 28.26 23.23 4.92
CA ALA A 612 29.22 23.77 3.95
C ALA A 612 28.98 23.33 2.47
N PRO A 613 28.59 22.07 2.17
CA PRO A 613 28.30 21.65 0.79
C PRO A 613 27.06 22.34 0.20
N LEU A 614 26.04 22.61 1.02
CA LEU A 614 24.79 23.28 0.60
C LEU A 614 24.94 24.78 0.44
N LEU A 615 25.75 25.42 1.30
CA LEU A 615 26.20 26.80 1.10
C LEU A 615 27.01 26.95 -0.20
N LEU A 616 27.74 25.90 -0.59
CA LEU A 616 28.51 25.88 -1.83
C LEU A 616 27.63 25.64 -3.07
N ILE A 617 26.61 24.78 -2.98
CA ILE A 617 25.59 24.63 -4.04
C ILE A 617 24.83 25.95 -4.20
N ARG A 618 24.44 26.61 -3.10
CA ARG A 618 23.89 27.98 -3.11
C ARG A 618 24.83 28.97 -3.77
N TYR A 619 26.10 28.99 -3.35
CA TYR A 619 27.10 29.90 -3.90
C TYR A 619 27.26 29.68 -5.41
N ASN A 620 27.36 28.43 -5.88
CA ASN A 620 27.56 28.14 -7.30
C ASN A 620 26.32 28.43 -8.15
N ILE A 621 25.10 28.16 -7.65
CA ILE A 621 23.85 28.48 -8.37
C ILE A 621 23.61 30.00 -8.39
N THR A 622 23.75 30.69 -7.25
CA THR A 622 23.61 32.15 -7.17
C THR A 622 24.68 32.85 -7.99
N GLN A 623 25.93 32.36 -7.98
CA GLN A 623 27.01 32.89 -8.81
C GLN A 623 26.71 32.68 -10.31
N ALA A 624 26.26 31.50 -10.73
CA ALA A 624 25.88 31.24 -12.12
C ALA A 624 24.71 32.13 -12.60
N LEU A 625 23.74 32.42 -11.73
CA LEU A 625 22.60 33.30 -12.04
C LEU A 625 22.99 34.78 -12.11
N VAL A 626 23.91 35.24 -11.25
CA VAL A 626 24.49 36.61 -11.31
C VAL A 626 25.39 36.77 -12.53
N GLU A 627 26.25 35.78 -12.82
CA GLU A 627 27.19 35.81 -13.95
C GLU A 627 26.48 35.67 -15.31
N SER A 628 25.32 35.01 -15.37
CA SER A 628 24.49 34.92 -16.58
C SER A 628 23.60 36.15 -16.81
N GLY A 629 23.60 37.13 -15.89
CA GLY A 629 22.77 38.34 -15.98
C GLY A 629 21.28 38.10 -15.77
N GLN A 630 20.88 36.91 -15.31
CA GLN A 630 19.49 36.58 -14.98
C GLN A 630 19.09 37.03 -13.56
N LEU A 631 20.08 37.40 -12.73
CA LEU A 631 19.88 37.94 -11.39
C LEU A 631 20.78 39.16 -11.21
N ASP A 632 20.19 40.37 -11.06
CA ASP A 632 20.98 41.55 -10.70
C ASP A 632 21.44 41.38 -9.25
N VAL A 633 22.76 41.52 -9.01
CA VAL A 633 23.34 41.39 -7.67
C VAL A 633 22.73 42.38 -6.67
N ASN A 634 22.15 43.49 -7.15
CA ASN A 634 21.49 44.51 -6.35
C ASN A 634 20.08 44.11 -5.90
N ASP A 635 19.45 43.13 -6.57
CA ASP A 635 18.13 42.59 -6.22
C ASP A 635 18.23 41.53 -5.10
N LEU A 636 19.45 41.09 -4.76
CA LEU A 636 19.67 40.17 -3.64
C LEU A 636 19.40 40.85 -2.28
N PRO A 637 18.79 40.16 -1.31
CA PRO A 637 18.71 40.61 0.07
C PRO A 637 20.09 40.97 0.63
N GLU A 638 20.18 42.04 1.42
CA GLU A 638 21.46 42.52 1.98
C GLU A 638 22.23 41.40 2.72
N ALA A 639 21.51 40.50 3.39
CA ALA A 639 22.09 39.32 4.07
C ALA A 639 22.79 38.31 3.13
N ILE A 640 22.47 38.27 1.84
CA ILE A 640 23.14 37.45 0.82
C ILE A 640 24.29 38.24 0.17
N ARG A 641 24.12 39.56 0.01
CA ARG A 641 25.21 40.46 -0.40
C ARG A 641 26.32 40.59 0.64
N SER A 642 25.96 40.43 1.93
CA SER A 642 26.83 40.60 3.09
C SER A 642 27.14 39.27 3.80
N SER A 643 26.85 38.11 3.21
CA SER A 643 27.10 36.84 3.91
C SER A 643 28.61 36.63 4.05
N ASP A 644 29.12 36.86 5.27
CA ASP A 644 30.45 36.52 5.76
C ASP A 644 30.67 34.98 5.78
N VAL A 645 30.53 34.32 4.64
CA VAL A 645 31.07 32.97 4.45
C VAL A 645 32.56 33.17 4.17
N PRO A 646 33.48 32.75 5.05
CA PRO A 646 34.89 32.97 4.81
C PRO A 646 35.28 32.26 3.51
N PRO A 647 35.94 32.94 2.56
CA PRO A 647 36.43 32.27 1.37
C PRO A 647 37.40 31.19 1.82
N ARG A 648 37.33 30.01 1.18
CA ARG A 648 38.35 28.97 1.31
C ARG A 648 39.73 29.62 1.24
N LEU A 649 40.55 29.35 2.25
CA LEU A 649 41.94 29.77 2.30
C LEU A 649 42.66 29.16 1.09
N LYS A 650 43.06 30.03 0.17
CA LYS A 650 43.91 29.66 -0.97
C LYS A 650 45.34 29.48 -0.48
N SER A 651 46.14 28.73 -1.25
CA SER A 651 47.58 28.61 -0.96
C SER A 651 48.24 30.00 -0.85
N PRO A 652 49.34 30.16 -0.08
CA PRO A 652 50.02 31.45 0.11
C PRO A 652 50.33 32.19 -1.20
N ALA A 653 50.50 31.46 -2.31
CA ALA A 653 50.77 32.01 -3.64
C ALA A 653 49.59 32.79 -4.28
N GLU A 654 48.38 32.74 -3.73
CA GLU A 654 47.18 33.40 -4.31
C GLU A 654 46.60 34.52 -3.43
N PHE A 655 47.39 35.01 -2.46
CA PHE A 655 46.96 35.96 -1.43
C PHE A 655 46.59 37.35 -1.98
N ARG A 656 45.45 37.90 -1.55
CA ARG A 656 45.04 39.29 -1.80
C ARG A 656 44.97 40.11 -0.50
N PRO A 657 45.39 41.39 -0.51
CA PRO A 657 45.41 42.25 0.70
C PRO A 657 44.07 42.41 1.43
N SER A 658 42.93 42.27 0.76
CA SER A 658 41.62 42.36 1.39
C SER A 658 41.31 41.21 2.33
N GLN A 659 41.80 40.00 2.02
CA GLN A 659 41.58 38.79 2.82
C GLN A 659 42.42 38.77 4.12
N TYR A 660 43.47 39.60 4.16
CA TYR A 660 44.26 39.81 5.37
C TYR A 660 43.47 40.49 6.48
N ASN A 661 42.69 41.51 6.14
CA ASN A 661 41.98 42.31 7.13
C ASN A 661 40.91 41.46 7.83
N ASP A 662 40.19 40.62 7.08
CA ASP A 662 39.19 39.70 7.63
C ASP A 662 39.83 38.66 8.57
N LEU A 663 41.01 38.13 8.20
CA LEU A 663 41.76 37.20 9.04
C LEU A 663 42.35 37.88 10.29
N ALA A 664 42.85 39.11 10.14
CA ALA A 664 43.41 39.89 11.24
C ALA A 664 42.33 40.31 12.25
N ASP A 665 41.13 40.65 11.79
CA ASP A 665 39.98 40.95 12.64
C ASP A 665 39.48 39.68 13.37
N THR A 666 39.46 38.53 12.69
CA THR A 666 39.14 37.24 13.31
C THR A 666 40.18 36.86 14.38
N TYR A 667 41.47 37.00 14.06
CA TYR A 667 42.57 36.74 15.00
C TYR A 667 42.53 37.69 16.20
N LYS A 668 42.25 38.98 15.98
CA LYS A 668 42.10 39.98 17.04
C LYS A 668 40.89 39.69 17.92
N THR A 669 39.79 39.21 17.33
CA THR A 669 38.60 38.78 18.08
C THR A 669 38.91 37.55 18.94
N ALA A 670 39.69 36.59 18.43
CA ALA A 670 40.03 35.37 19.16
C ALA A 670 41.11 35.56 20.25
N THR A 671 42.10 36.42 20.01
CA THR A 671 43.30 36.54 20.86
C THR A 671 43.39 37.87 21.61
N GLY A 672 42.54 38.85 21.27
CA GLY A 672 42.59 40.22 21.81
C GLY A 672 43.70 41.09 21.24
N THR A 673 44.53 40.58 20.31
CA THR A 673 45.68 41.30 19.73
C THR A 673 45.76 41.12 18.22
N LEU A 674 46.37 42.06 17.49
CA LEU A 674 46.66 41.86 16.06
C LEU A 674 47.93 41.00 15.88
N PRO A 675 48.07 40.26 14.78
CA PRO A 675 49.31 39.53 14.47
C PRO A 675 50.49 40.53 14.37
N GLY A 676 51.66 40.16 14.89
CA GLY A 676 52.83 41.04 15.07
C GLY A 676 54.07 40.60 14.29
N GLY A 677 53.93 40.47 12.98
CA GLY A 677 54.90 40.06 11.98
C GLY A 677 55.55 41.24 11.27
N LYS A 678 56.59 40.96 10.48
CA LYS A 678 57.40 41.99 9.80
C LYS A 678 56.87 42.36 8.42
N SER A 679 55.89 41.60 7.91
CA SER A 679 55.23 41.78 6.61
C SER A 679 53.82 41.17 6.66
N LEU A 680 52.93 41.60 5.76
CA LEU A 680 51.55 41.09 5.64
C LEU A 680 51.50 39.56 5.47
N GLU A 681 52.50 38.99 4.79
CA GLU A 681 52.60 37.56 4.52
C GLU A 681 53.09 36.78 5.75
N ASP A 682 54.01 37.35 6.53
CA ASP A 682 54.43 36.80 7.83
C ASP A 682 53.31 36.86 8.87
N ASP A 683 52.54 37.95 8.87
CA ASP A 683 51.38 38.12 9.74
C ASP A 683 50.29 37.10 9.43
N TYR A 684 50.04 36.87 8.14
CA TYR A 684 49.11 35.85 7.67
C TYR A 684 49.55 34.44 8.08
N LEU A 685 50.82 34.08 7.84
CA LEU A 685 51.34 32.76 8.21
C LEU A 685 51.28 32.53 9.71
N LYS A 686 51.58 33.56 10.51
CA LYS A 686 51.55 33.49 11.98
C LYS A 686 50.13 33.36 12.51
N ALA A 687 49.20 34.21 12.06
CA ALA A 687 47.79 34.13 12.43
C ALA A 687 47.18 32.78 12.02
N TYR A 688 47.50 32.30 10.82
CA TYR A 688 47.07 31.01 10.31
C TYR A 688 47.59 29.85 11.18
N THR A 689 48.87 29.84 11.51
CA THR A 689 49.49 28.78 12.32
C THR A 689 48.90 28.74 13.73
N GLU A 690 48.68 29.90 14.35
CA GLU A 690 48.18 30.00 15.73
C GLU A 690 46.68 29.68 15.83
N ILE A 691 45.86 30.07 14.86
CA ILE A 691 44.44 29.67 14.79
C ILE A 691 44.32 28.16 14.56
N THR A 692 45.13 27.61 13.66
CA THR A 692 45.13 26.16 13.38
C THR A 692 45.57 25.35 14.61
N ALA A 693 46.51 25.88 15.40
CA ALA A 693 46.93 25.27 16.67
C ALA A 693 45.82 25.33 17.73
N LEU A 694 45.08 26.45 17.84
CA LEU A 694 43.94 26.58 18.77
C LEU A 694 42.79 25.62 18.41
N ASP A 695 42.50 25.44 17.12
CA ASP A 695 41.50 24.46 16.67
C ASP A 695 41.96 23.02 16.93
N GLN A 696 43.24 22.71 16.73
CA GLN A 696 43.81 21.40 17.07
C GLN A 696 43.79 21.11 18.58
N ASP A 697 44.04 22.10 19.43
CA ASP A 697 43.99 21.93 20.89
C ASP A 697 42.55 21.76 21.39
N LYS A 698 41.58 22.43 20.75
CA LYS A 698 40.15 22.23 21.02
C LYS A 698 39.68 20.84 20.58
N TYR A 699 40.14 20.38 19.42
CA TYR A 699 39.88 19.02 18.90
C TYR A 699 40.49 17.93 19.81
N ARG A 700 41.69 18.16 20.36
CA ARG A 700 42.30 17.25 21.36
C ARG A 700 41.53 17.21 22.67
N ALA A 701 40.96 18.34 23.12
CA ALA A 701 40.15 18.42 24.33
C ALA A 701 38.80 17.69 24.23
N ASP A 702 38.33 17.41 23.01
CA ASP A 702 37.07 16.72 22.70
C ASP A 702 37.29 15.29 22.16
N SER A 703 38.54 14.86 22.02
CA SER A 703 38.91 13.48 21.70
C SER A 703 38.59 12.50 22.84
N ARG A 704 38.49 11.20 22.52
CA ARG A 704 38.19 10.11 23.48
C ARG A 704 39.05 10.16 24.75
N ASP A 705 40.33 10.50 24.64
CA ASP A 705 41.25 10.60 25.78
C ASP A 705 41.09 11.93 26.56
N GLY A 706 40.69 13.01 25.88
CA GLY A 706 40.30 14.28 26.51
C GLY A 706 39.01 14.17 27.32
N LEU A 707 38.03 13.43 26.82
CA LEU A 707 36.76 13.13 27.49
C LEU A 707 36.94 12.18 28.68
N LYS A 708 37.79 11.15 28.57
CA LYS A 708 38.15 10.28 29.69
C LYS A 708 38.80 11.04 30.85
N ASN A 709 39.72 11.96 30.54
CA ASN A 709 40.37 12.81 31.54
C ASN A 709 39.40 13.82 32.20
N LYS A 710 38.45 14.39 31.45
CA LYS A 710 37.41 15.28 32.00
C LYS A 710 36.40 14.54 32.89
N LEU A 711 36.14 13.26 32.61
CA LEU A 711 35.17 12.44 33.34
C LEU A 711 35.81 11.60 34.46
N GLY A 712 37.14 11.63 34.63
CA GLY A 712 37.85 10.89 35.67
C GLY A 712 37.78 9.37 35.49
N ILE A 713 37.63 8.89 34.25
CA ILE A 713 37.52 7.47 33.92
C ILE A 713 38.86 7.01 33.37
N SER A 714 39.58 6.17 34.12
CA SER A 714 40.87 5.57 33.74
C SER A 714 40.74 4.60 32.56
#